data_AF-A0A6P6FDN5-F1
#
_entry.id   AF-A0A6P6FDN5-F1
#
_cell.length_a   1.000
_cell.length_b   1.000
_cell.length_c   1.000
_cell.angle_alpha   90.00
_cell.angle_beta   90.00
_cell.angle_gamma   90.00
#
_symmetry.space_group_name_H-M   'P 1'
#
loop_
_entity.id
_entity.type
_entity.pdbx_description
1 polymer ?
#
loop_
_entity_poly.entity_id
_entity_poly.type
_entity_poly.pdbx_seq_one_letter_code
_entity_poly.pdbx_strand_id
1 'polypeptide(L)'
;MYDYSYNWLVLGSHYNNSIPFLNDTAYNIVTDVVLAITNKNGYDLYDVFNHCKYRGGALNVTELGTWHRESGLKVFLTQPLISRRANMHGMRLKISGVIQYRPKNMRLEDYMQDINTRSLDSMHKFVHAMILHTGDLFNFSVHASEIIYWDRHSVHGLIFEFLRSNYIDFASNPRIMVSERLDYATLIGAAWPIRPCFMLLSTSTNKIKLEIFLKPFTRQTWYVFAVFGLFSVFVMKMIMNREDIGKREKYSGAVVLSIGIVSQQGANFLPKRLPSRIALFQIIIHSWIMYNYYSASIVSARLSEPLDMMEDSVTVLADSNLKIAAEAVPYLNYFLYKLNWESDYFRKKRWDPLPESKRYLPIEEGIRQVGQGILAYHTDPNTAYPYVERMFDSNKICELTEIHLFKQSVMGMYASHNGQFIEIAKIGLTKMFNTGLRNRQIKHWSSRKPQCQPDTLSTRSITIYETAPALILLAFGMLVAGIICIVENIIYNHTMKSMEKSARKRSEAKGSFSSSNSRRNLLDINPNYTVYNKYLHADDYQIVKLLNDAGIGVSINQFASTIDISRFLHSIYWNLGIFLDLQCSIADKDVMELFYETSTHYMFDHLHQWLIVGENMSHTVNLLNDSTFSIITDIAIAIPRDDEYILYDVYNHCKSCGGLLNVTELGTWSRNDGLQITLRSNKFSRRWNYHRMKIKIAGLVTVKPKDQDLVEYLREKNDIRMDNWSKFGFAIMEHVRDQFNFTFEVIKLDHWSKNDSSFGPLIAGLHNDIYHMGYFPSILTIERLNYANVITQVWPARTCFMFLTVPSSKVDMNLIFRPFSRNVWYMILLLIIVIIFAMWIIFKLEKDAIYSDYGSTVLIIAAALSQQGLPFISNQSSSRVAFFHTMIFGLLVYNYYSAAIVSSRLNAPLDKMNDSLYSLVKSKMSLAAFKDIYFSVLLQSSAEDVQYFQKHWETIPQKKRFLSIEDGVEKMKNLRFAYHAVPDNVYPFIDRNFDKEMICQLTEVHLLRPCSLGLWSTQHSPFQEITKIGILKISTSGIRKREVSRWSYRKPYCNKDKYHVSSVTIHEAIPVILVLCFGIILSAVICFIENVVFRKLSTKQEQVKKSESRLKKRNQKNIVPRIKTTVKTKISVRVTNKKKFFSNK
;
A
#
# COMPACT_ATOMS: atom_id res chain seq x y z
N MET A 1 42.11 -20.87 17.53
CA MET A 1 42.61 -21.86 18.52
C MET A 1 41.57 -22.20 19.59
N TYR A 2 40.91 -21.26 20.29
CA TYR A 2 39.84 -21.60 21.27
C TYR A 2 38.44 -21.17 20.79
N ASP A 3 38.22 -21.40 19.49
CA ASP A 3 37.00 -21.15 18.72
C ASP A 3 36.48 -22.48 18.14
N TYR A 4 35.27 -22.47 17.57
CA TYR A 4 34.58 -23.65 17.03
C TYR A 4 35.37 -24.51 16.01
N SER A 5 36.50 -24.04 15.49
CA SER A 5 37.33 -24.81 14.54
C SER A 5 38.29 -25.80 15.21
N TYR A 6 38.38 -25.81 16.55
CA TYR A 6 39.39 -26.55 17.31
C TYR A 6 38.82 -27.18 18.59
N ASN A 7 38.99 -28.49 18.74
CA ASN A 7 38.65 -29.23 19.95
C ASN A 7 39.96 -29.67 20.62
N TRP A 8 40.08 -29.48 21.94
CA TRP A 8 41.31 -29.81 22.69
C TRP A 8 41.06 -30.91 23.71
N LEU A 9 41.98 -31.86 23.77
CA LEU A 9 42.07 -32.85 24.85
C LEU A 9 43.43 -32.68 25.55
N VAL A 10 43.41 -32.39 26.85
CA VAL A 10 44.60 -32.16 27.67
C VAL A 10 44.71 -33.31 28.67
N LEU A 11 45.81 -34.07 28.63
CA LEU A 11 46.07 -35.16 29.58
C LEU A 11 46.80 -34.61 30.81
N GLY A 12 46.32 -34.94 32.01
CA GLY A 12 46.90 -34.53 33.30
C GLY A 12 46.99 -35.69 34.29
N SER A 13 47.95 -35.63 35.22
CA SER A 13 48.16 -36.68 36.22
C SER A 13 47.23 -36.55 37.44
N HIS A 14 47.04 -35.32 37.92
CA HIS A 14 46.21 -35.02 39.09
C HIS A 14 45.39 -33.75 38.88
N TYR A 15 44.10 -33.78 39.23
CA TYR A 15 43.14 -32.69 39.07
C TYR A 15 43.66 -31.35 39.62
N ASN A 16 44.00 -31.31 40.91
CA ASN A 16 44.49 -30.11 41.61
C ASN A 16 45.78 -29.53 41.01
N ASN A 17 46.64 -30.37 40.42
CA ASN A 17 47.91 -29.93 39.84
C ASN A 17 47.75 -29.49 38.38
N SER A 18 46.78 -30.05 37.65
CA SER A 18 46.64 -29.83 36.20
C SER A 18 45.86 -28.55 35.87
N ILE A 19 44.82 -28.24 36.66
CA ILE A 19 43.96 -27.07 36.43
C ILE A 19 44.73 -25.73 36.48
N PRO A 20 45.67 -25.47 37.42
CA PRO A 20 46.44 -24.23 37.46
C PRO A 20 47.29 -23.93 36.22
N PHE A 21 47.61 -24.94 35.39
CA PHE A 21 48.34 -24.74 34.13
C PHE A 21 47.45 -24.31 32.96
N LEU A 22 46.11 -24.40 33.09
CA LEU A 22 45.19 -24.01 32.02
C LEU A 22 45.03 -22.49 31.96
N ASN A 23 45.66 -21.86 30.96
CA ASN A 23 45.55 -20.43 30.74
C ASN A 23 44.21 -20.05 30.07
N ASP A 24 43.19 -19.89 30.89
CA ASP A 24 41.82 -19.53 30.53
C ASP A 24 41.62 -18.06 30.09
N THR A 25 42.69 -17.24 29.96
CA THR A 25 42.56 -15.84 29.49
C THR A 25 41.88 -15.71 28.14
N ALA A 26 42.04 -16.70 27.25
CA ALA A 26 41.41 -16.76 25.93
C ALA A 26 40.08 -17.53 25.91
N TYR A 27 39.71 -18.24 26.99
CA TYR A 27 38.54 -19.12 27.01
C TYR A 27 37.24 -18.32 26.99
N ASN A 28 36.22 -18.91 26.36
CA ASN A 28 34.90 -18.35 26.18
C ASN A 28 33.84 -19.46 26.16
N ILE A 29 32.56 -19.08 26.05
CA ILE A 29 31.43 -20.04 26.03
C ILE A 29 31.47 -21.07 24.89
N VAL A 30 32.20 -20.83 23.79
CA VAL A 30 32.37 -21.75 22.65
C VAL A 30 33.66 -22.57 22.68
N THR A 31 34.54 -22.34 23.65
CA THR A 31 35.82 -23.05 23.78
C THR A 31 35.58 -24.53 24.11
N ASP A 32 35.96 -25.45 23.23
CA ASP A 32 35.83 -26.89 23.45
C ASP A 32 37.17 -27.48 23.93
N VAL A 33 37.34 -27.54 25.26
CA VAL A 33 38.55 -28.03 25.94
C VAL A 33 38.13 -29.07 26.98
N VAL A 34 38.69 -30.27 26.86
CA VAL A 34 38.49 -31.37 27.80
C VAL A 34 39.80 -31.63 28.55
N LEU A 35 39.74 -31.61 29.87
CA LEU A 35 40.84 -32.05 30.74
C LEU A 35 40.60 -33.50 31.16
N ALA A 36 41.54 -34.39 30.87
CA ALA A 36 41.49 -35.81 31.15
C ALA A 36 42.51 -36.17 32.23
N ILE A 37 42.05 -36.50 33.44
CA ILE A 37 42.89 -36.82 34.59
C ILE A 37 43.07 -38.34 34.71
N THR A 38 44.30 -38.82 34.86
CA THR A 38 44.56 -40.27 35.02
C THR A 38 43.92 -40.83 36.29
N ASN A 39 43.09 -41.86 36.11
CA ASN A 39 42.50 -42.69 37.16
C ASN A 39 43.06 -44.13 37.02
N LYS A 40 42.95 -44.97 38.05
CA LYS A 40 43.68 -46.26 38.15
C LYS A 40 43.56 -47.15 36.90
N ASN A 41 42.36 -47.23 36.31
CA ASN A 41 42.07 -48.00 35.09
C ASN A 41 41.50 -47.12 33.95
N GLY A 42 41.79 -45.81 33.90
CA GLY A 42 41.15 -44.92 32.93
C GLY A 42 41.52 -43.44 33.02
N TYR A 43 40.62 -42.58 32.53
CA TYR A 43 40.68 -41.13 32.65
C TYR A 43 39.33 -40.56 33.08
N ASP A 44 39.35 -39.67 34.07
CA ASP A 44 38.19 -38.87 34.46
C ASP A 44 38.20 -37.58 33.62
N LEU A 45 37.11 -37.27 32.93
CA LEU A 45 37.05 -36.21 31.91
C LEU A 45 36.25 -35.02 32.43
N TYR A 46 36.79 -33.81 32.23
CA TYR A 46 36.17 -32.56 32.66
C TYR A 46 36.04 -31.59 31.47
N ASP A 47 34.85 -31.04 31.29
CA ASP A 47 34.54 -29.92 30.39
C ASP A 47 35.05 -28.63 31.06
N VAL A 48 36.01 -27.96 30.41
CA VAL A 48 36.69 -26.79 30.96
C VAL A 48 36.42 -25.55 30.11
N PHE A 49 35.89 -24.50 30.74
CA PHE A 49 35.63 -23.22 30.09
C PHE A 49 35.62 -22.06 31.08
N ASN A 50 35.82 -20.84 30.60
CA ASN A 50 35.49 -19.61 31.30
C ASN A 50 34.56 -18.81 30.37
N HIS A 51 33.57 -18.07 30.89
CA HIS A 51 32.80 -17.15 30.06
C HIS A 51 33.64 -15.95 29.61
N CYS A 52 34.46 -15.39 30.52
CA CYS A 52 35.41 -14.31 30.27
C CYS A 52 36.24 -13.98 31.53
N LYS A 53 37.55 -14.29 31.53
CA LYS A 53 38.43 -14.01 32.67
C LYS A 53 38.56 -12.51 33.00
N TYR A 54 38.68 -11.65 31.97
CA TYR A 54 38.89 -10.20 32.16
C TYR A 54 37.61 -9.42 32.56
N ARG A 55 36.44 -10.07 32.58
CA ARG A 55 35.20 -9.54 33.18
C ARG A 55 34.89 -10.17 34.56
N GLY A 56 35.84 -10.90 35.13
CA GLY A 56 35.70 -11.53 36.45
C GLY A 56 35.03 -12.91 36.42
N GLY A 57 34.91 -13.54 35.25
CA GLY A 57 34.51 -14.94 35.15
C GLY A 57 35.58 -15.87 35.71
N ALA A 58 35.16 -16.92 36.41
CA ALA A 58 36.02 -17.98 36.91
C ALA A 58 36.15 -19.12 35.89
N LEU A 59 37.21 -19.93 36.03
CA LEU A 59 37.38 -21.16 35.29
C LEU A 59 36.39 -22.21 35.82
N ASN A 60 35.37 -22.52 35.04
CA ASN A 60 34.45 -23.61 35.31
C ASN A 60 35.07 -24.92 34.84
N VAL A 61 35.07 -25.91 35.74
CA VAL A 61 35.51 -27.29 35.48
C VAL A 61 34.34 -28.18 35.90
N THR A 62 33.63 -28.74 34.92
CA THR A 62 32.46 -29.59 35.15
C THR A 62 32.72 -30.99 34.64
N GLU A 63 32.37 -32.02 35.41
CA GLU A 63 32.55 -33.42 35.02
C GLU A 63 31.82 -33.72 33.70
N LEU A 64 32.57 -34.08 32.67
CA LEU A 64 32.08 -34.39 31.33
C LEU A 64 31.75 -35.87 31.18
N GLY A 65 32.48 -36.76 31.86
CA GLY A 65 32.37 -38.20 31.71
C GLY A 65 33.58 -38.94 32.28
N THR A 66 33.61 -40.26 32.10
CA THR A 66 34.82 -41.07 32.30
C THR A 66 35.19 -41.83 31.02
N TRP A 67 36.44 -42.24 30.93
CA TRP A 67 36.91 -43.23 29.96
C TRP A 67 37.61 -44.37 30.68
N HIS A 68 37.26 -45.62 30.37
CA HIS A 68 37.95 -46.80 30.88
C HIS A 68 38.37 -47.72 29.74
N ARG A 69 39.42 -48.51 29.99
CA ARG A 69 39.95 -49.45 28.98
C ARG A 69 38.97 -50.54 28.57
N GLU A 70 38.04 -50.89 29.46
CA GLU A 70 37.05 -51.97 29.27
C GLU A 70 35.70 -51.43 28.78
N SER A 71 35.13 -50.41 29.44
CA SER A 71 33.80 -49.86 29.13
C SER A 71 33.79 -48.62 28.22
N GLY A 72 34.94 -48.19 27.69
CA GLY A 72 35.02 -47.11 26.71
C GLY A 72 34.70 -45.72 27.28
N LEU A 73 34.07 -44.86 26.46
CA LEU A 73 33.80 -43.45 26.76
C LEU A 73 32.36 -43.22 27.28
N LYS A 74 32.19 -42.99 28.58
CA LYS A 74 30.91 -42.72 29.25
C LYS A 74 30.76 -41.23 29.58
N VAL A 75 30.21 -40.46 28.64
CA VAL A 75 29.89 -39.03 28.85
C VAL A 75 28.67 -38.87 29.79
N PHE A 76 28.59 -37.77 30.52
CA PHE A 76 27.43 -37.36 31.34
C PHE A 76 26.74 -36.10 30.78
N LEU A 77 27.49 -35.09 30.32
CA LEU A 77 26.92 -33.83 29.79
C LEU A 77 26.43 -33.98 28.34
N THR A 78 25.19 -34.47 28.16
CA THR A 78 24.56 -34.70 26.85
C THR A 78 23.98 -33.45 26.19
N GLN A 79 23.80 -32.34 26.92
CA GLN A 79 23.15 -31.15 26.39
C GLN A 79 24.11 -30.35 25.47
N PRO A 80 23.60 -29.64 24.44
CA PRO A 80 24.44 -28.85 23.53
C PRO A 80 25.31 -27.83 24.26
N LEU A 81 26.55 -27.65 23.80
CA LEU A 81 27.61 -26.82 24.42
C LEU A 81 27.11 -25.45 24.92
N ILE A 82 26.54 -24.65 24.02
CA ILE A 82 25.97 -23.34 24.35
C ILE A 82 24.81 -23.42 25.35
N SER A 83 24.00 -24.49 25.30
CA SER A 83 22.82 -24.64 26.14
C SER A 83 23.17 -24.97 27.59
N ARG A 84 24.15 -25.84 27.82
CA ARG A 84 24.62 -26.15 29.19
C ARG A 84 25.41 -24.99 29.82
N ARG A 85 26.13 -24.22 28.99
CA ARG A 85 26.90 -23.04 29.43
C ARG A 85 26.13 -21.71 29.35
N ALA A 86 24.82 -21.73 29.07
CA ALA A 86 24.03 -20.54 28.73
C ALA A 86 23.93 -19.49 29.85
N ASN A 87 24.01 -19.92 31.11
CA ASN A 87 23.92 -19.03 32.26
C ASN A 87 25.27 -18.32 32.49
N MET A 88 25.31 -17.00 32.39
CA MET A 88 26.49 -16.17 32.66
C MET A 88 26.53 -15.59 34.09
N HIS A 89 25.67 -16.10 34.98
CA HIS A 89 25.69 -15.81 36.43
C HIS A 89 25.67 -14.30 36.78
N GLY A 90 25.00 -13.48 35.96
CA GLY A 90 24.86 -12.04 36.16
C GLY A 90 26.05 -11.19 35.70
N MET A 91 27.07 -11.79 35.06
CA MET A 91 28.29 -11.13 34.56
C MET A 91 28.01 -9.77 33.92
N ARG A 92 28.81 -8.74 34.25
CA ARG A 92 28.52 -7.35 33.90
C ARG A 92 29.30 -6.88 32.67
N LEU A 93 28.66 -6.93 31.51
CA LEU A 93 29.24 -6.55 30.21
C LEU A 93 29.20 -5.04 29.99
N LYS A 94 30.22 -4.48 29.34
CA LYS A 94 30.33 -3.06 29.03
C LYS A 94 29.82 -2.74 27.63
N ILE A 95 28.86 -1.83 27.55
CA ILE A 95 28.39 -1.21 26.29
C ILE A 95 28.76 0.27 26.27
N SER A 96 29.10 0.82 25.11
CA SER A 96 29.44 2.24 24.98
C SER A 96 29.02 2.87 23.64
N GLY A 97 28.84 4.19 23.61
CA GLY A 97 28.45 4.92 22.41
C GLY A 97 28.59 6.44 22.54
N VAL A 98 28.60 7.13 21.40
CA VAL A 98 28.65 8.60 21.31
C VAL A 98 27.26 9.19 21.53
N ILE A 99 26.95 9.54 22.78
CA ILE A 99 25.61 9.98 23.22
C ILE A 99 25.60 11.52 23.31
N GLN A 100 24.63 12.16 22.67
CA GLN A 100 24.64 13.61 22.48
C GLN A 100 23.59 14.36 23.31
N TYR A 101 22.47 13.73 23.65
CA TYR A 101 21.29 14.45 24.16
C TYR A 101 20.88 14.08 25.59
N ARG A 102 21.72 13.36 26.34
CA ARG A 102 21.43 12.99 27.75
C ARG A 102 21.36 14.23 28.66
N PRO A 103 20.27 14.43 29.43
CA PRO A 103 20.21 15.45 30.46
C PRO A 103 21.24 15.19 31.58
N LYS A 104 21.99 16.21 32.00
CA LYS A 104 23.05 16.07 33.01
C LYS A 104 22.57 15.49 34.35
N ASN A 105 21.31 15.75 34.71
CA ASN A 105 20.64 15.27 35.92
C ASN A 105 20.02 13.86 35.79
N MET A 106 20.07 13.23 34.62
CA MET A 106 19.51 11.91 34.37
C MET A 106 20.62 10.86 34.26
N ARG A 107 20.50 9.73 34.98
CA ARG A 107 21.44 8.61 34.87
C ARG A 107 21.39 8.02 33.46
N LEU A 108 22.54 7.53 32.98
CA LEU A 108 22.69 7.00 31.63
C LEU A 108 21.78 5.78 31.35
N GLU A 109 21.74 4.80 32.25
CA GLU A 109 20.90 3.60 32.06
C GLU A 109 19.39 3.92 32.05
N ASP A 110 18.96 4.98 32.74
CA ASP A 110 17.58 5.47 32.75
C ASP A 110 17.29 6.21 31.44
N TYR A 111 18.20 7.08 31.01
CA TYR A 111 18.10 7.79 29.72
C TYR A 111 18.04 6.82 28.53
N MET A 112 18.78 5.71 28.56
CA MET A 112 18.73 4.67 27.52
C MET A 112 17.37 3.95 27.43
N GLN A 113 16.52 4.06 28.45
CA GLN A 113 15.18 3.47 28.51
C GLN A 113 14.05 4.50 28.44
N ASP A 114 14.34 5.79 28.66
CA ASP A 114 13.34 6.85 28.61
C ASP A 114 12.63 6.96 27.25
N ILE A 115 11.30 6.85 27.31
CA ILE A 115 10.37 6.93 26.19
C ILE A 115 10.07 8.38 25.77
N ASN A 116 10.22 9.36 26.66
CA ASN A 116 9.92 10.77 26.38
C ASN A 116 10.91 11.36 25.37
N THR A 117 12.19 11.01 25.53
CA THR A 117 13.28 11.37 24.61
C THR A 117 13.58 10.28 23.57
N ARG A 118 12.64 9.35 23.27
CA ARG A 118 12.89 8.18 22.40
C ARG A 118 13.46 8.48 21.00
N SER A 119 13.22 9.67 20.46
CA SER A 119 13.75 10.11 19.16
C SER A 119 15.21 10.56 19.21
N LEU A 120 15.65 11.05 20.38
CA LEU A 120 17.01 11.48 20.65
C LEU A 120 17.87 10.26 20.99
N ASP A 121 19.05 10.16 20.37
CA ASP A 121 19.92 8.98 20.46
C ASP A 121 19.19 7.65 20.15
N SER A 122 18.09 7.66 19.37
CA SER A 122 17.18 6.52 19.13
C SER A 122 17.89 5.21 18.74
N MET A 123 18.94 5.31 17.92
CA MET A 123 19.78 4.18 17.51
C MET A 123 20.48 3.48 18.69
N HIS A 124 20.86 4.25 19.72
CA HIS A 124 21.47 3.74 20.96
C HIS A 124 20.48 3.00 21.82
N LYS A 125 19.32 3.62 22.06
CA LYS A 125 18.24 3.05 22.89
C LYS A 125 17.76 1.73 22.30
N PHE A 126 17.64 1.67 20.97
CA PHE A 126 17.37 0.44 20.23
C PHE A 126 18.43 -0.65 20.48
N VAL A 127 19.72 -0.38 20.25
CA VAL A 127 20.77 -1.41 20.44
C VAL A 127 20.92 -1.79 21.92
N HIS A 128 20.81 -0.84 22.84
CA HIS A 128 20.79 -1.11 24.28
C HIS A 128 19.67 -2.09 24.64
N ALA A 129 18.45 -1.85 24.16
CA ALA A 129 17.34 -2.78 24.33
C ALA A 129 17.64 -4.16 23.71
N MET A 130 18.24 -4.23 22.51
CA MET A 130 18.62 -5.52 21.89
C MET A 130 19.68 -6.28 22.71
N ILE A 131 20.64 -5.59 23.33
CA ILE A 131 21.61 -6.23 24.24
C ILE A 131 20.93 -6.66 25.55
N LEU A 132 19.98 -5.89 26.10
CA LEU A 132 19.19 -6.30 27.27
C LEU A 132 18.39 -7.60 27.00
N HIS A 133 17.65 -7.70 25.88
CA HIS A 133 16.96 -8.94 25.48
C HIS A 133 17.93 -10.12 25.23
N THR A 134 19.21 -9.85 25.06
CA THR A 134 20.27 -10.88 25.00
C THR A 134 20.79 -11.22 26.41
N GLY A 135 20.83 -10.25 27.32
CA GLY A 135 21.11 -10.43 28.75
C GLY A 135 20.06 -11.27 29.44
N ASP A 136 18.77 -11.02 29.18
CA ASP A 136 17.65 -11.83 29.67
C ASP A 136 17.74 -13.30 29.23
N LEU A 137 18.30 -13.55 28.04
CA LEU A 137 18.43 -14.88 27.44
C LEU A 137 19.61 -15.70 27.99
N PHE A 138 20.69 -15.03 28.43
CA PHE A 138 21.94 -15.66 28.88
C PHE A 138 22.30 -15.30 30.34
N ASN A 139 21.40 -14.65 31.08
CA ASN A 139 21.60 -14.16 32.44
C ASN A 139 22.90 -13.34 32.62
N PHE A 140 23.03 -12.24 31.88
CA PHE A 140 24.10 -11.25 32.07
C PHE A 140 23.54 -9.84 32.26
N SER A 141 24.28 -9.00 32.98
CA SER A 141 23.94 -7.59 33.22
C SER A 141 24.75 -6.65 32.32
N VAL A 142 24.23 -5.44 32.09
CA VAL A 142 24.85 -4.45 31.20
C VAL A 142 25.25 -3.20 31.98
N HIS A 143 26.45 -2.68 31.72
CA HIS A 143 26.89 -1.36 32.15
C HIS A 143 27.07 -0.46 30.92
N ALA A 144 26.20 0.55 30.81
CA ALA A 144 26.35 1.59 29.81
C ALA A 144 27.42 2.61 30.23
N SER A 145 28.15 3.10 29.23
CA SER A 145 29.12 4.20 29.35
C SER A 145 28.97 5.15 28.14
N GLU A 146 29.31 6.42 28.32
CA GLU A 146 29.16 7.44 27.27
C GLU A 146 30.52 7.91 26.72
N ILE A 147 30.57 8.13 25.41
CA ILE A 147 31.73 8.67 24.70
C ILE A 147 31.41 10.13 24.35
N ILE A 148 31.87 11.06 25.19
CA ILE A 148 31.52 12.49 25.10
C ILE A 148 32.24 13.18 23.92
N TYR A 149 33.46 12.75 23.60
CA TYR A 149 34.27 13.32 22.52
C TYR A 149 34.27 12.42 21.27
N TRP A 150 34.14 13.02 20.09
CA TRP A 150 34.32 12.34 18.81
C TRP A 150 35.06 13.25 17.82
N ASP A 151 36.24 12.81 17.36
CA ASP A 151 36.93 13.45 16.25
C ASP A 151 36.19 13.19 14.93
N ARG A 152 35.75 14.27 14.29
CA ARG A 152 34.97 14.22 13.04
C ARG A 152 35.82 13.89 11.80
N HIS A 153 37.15 13.81 11.93
CA HIS A 153 38.07 13.47 10.84
C HIS A 153 38.43 11.98 10.79
N SER A 154 38.42 11.28 11.93
CA SER A 154 38.63 9.84 11.98
C SER A 154 37.52 9.07 11.24
N VAL A 155 37.91 8.15 10.37
CA VAL A 155 36.98 7.38 9.51
C VAL A 155 36.28 6.25 10.29
N HIS A 156 36.94 5.71 11.31
CA HIS A 156 36.50 4.50 12.00
C HIS A 156 35.60 4.87 13.19
N GLY A 157 36.16 5.54 14.20
CA GLY A 157 35.51 5.78 15.48
C GLY A 157 36.44 5.54 16.66
N LEU A 158 36.43 6.42 17.68
CA LEU A 158 36.99 6.05 19.01
C LEU A 158 36.31 4.79 19.57
N ILE A 159 35.03 4.58 19.21
CA ILE A 159 34.31 3.33 19.46
C ILE A 159 35.03 2.11 18.86
N PHE A 160 35.66 2.20 17.69
CA PHE A 160 36.38 1.07 17.08
C PHE A 160 37.74 0.82 17.74
N GLU A 161 38.43 1.85 18.24
CA GLU A 161 39.61 1.63 19.08
C GLU A 161 39.24 1.00 20.44
N PHE A 162 38.11 1.36 21.05
CA PHE A 162 37.62 0.71 22.26
C PHE A 162 37.15 -0.75 22.04
N LEU A 163 36.66 -1.08 20.84
CA LEU A 163 36.35 -2.47 20.44
C LEU A 163 37.62 -3.27 20.12
N ARG A 164 38.61 -2.66 19.47
CA ARG A 164 39.92 -3.27 19.16
C ARG A 164 40.75 -3.56 20.42
N SER A 165 40.69 -2.68 21.40
CA SER A 165 41.38 -2.81 22.69
C SER A 165 40.61 -3.64 23.75
N ASN A 166 39.44 -4.20 23.41
CA ASN A 166 38.55 -4.91 24.34
C ASN A 166 38.14 -4.10 25.61
N TYR A 167 38.25 -2.76 25.55
CA TYR A 167 37.80 -1.89 26.64
C TYR A 167 36.29 -2.01 26.89
N ILE A 168 35.53 -2.17 25.80
CA ILE A 168 34.07 -2.40 25.77
C ILE A 168 33.77 -3.69 25.01
N ASP A 169 32.67 -4.36 25.35
CA ASP A 169 32.27 -5.63 24.74
C ASP A 169 31.39 -5.41 23.50
N PHE A 170 30.52 -4.39 23.55
CA PHE A 170 29.57 -4.05 22.48
C PHE A 170 29.50 -2.53 22.22
N ALA A 171 29.27 -2.16 20.95
CA ALA A 171 28.89 -0.81 20.59
C ALA A 171 27.37 -0.58 20.73
N SER A 172 26.98 0.44 21.49
CA SER A 172 25.62 0.98 21.54
C SER A 172 25.22 1.66 20.22
N ASN A 173 26.18 2.21 19.48
CA ASN A 173 25.91 2.70 18.13
C ASN A 173 25.89 1.54 17.11
N PRO A 174 24.79 1.34 16.35
CA PRO A 174 24.91 0.62 15.10
C PRO A 174 25.71 1.49 14.10
N ARG A 175 26.50 0.85 13.23
CA ARG A 175 27.38 1.52 12.26
C ARG A 175 27.28 0.91 10.87
N ILE A 176 27.64 1.66 9.84
CA ILE A 176 27.59 1.18 8.44
C ILE A 176 28.50 -0.05 8.31
N MET A 177 28.00 -1.09 7.66
CA MET A 177 28.74 -2.33 7.39
C MET A 177 29.68 -2.11 6.20
N VAL A 178 30.99 -2.07 6.47
CA VAL A 178 32.07 -1.84 5.51
C VAL A 178 33.25 -2.75 5.87
N SER A 179 34.05 -3.15 4.88
CA SER A 179 35.20 -4.06 5.03
C SER A 179 36.21 -3.55 6.06
N GLU A 180 36.60 -2.28 5.95
CA GLU A 180 37.67 -1.63 6.73
C GLU A 180 37.35 -1.47 8.23
N ARG A 181 36.16 -1.88 8.67
CA ARG A 181 35.78 -1.93 10.09
C ARG A 181 35.90 -3.32 10.71
N LEU A 182 36.02 -4.37 9.89
CA LEU A 182 36.16 -5.75 10.38
C LEU A 182 37.52 -5.97 11.06
N ASP A 183 38.57 -5.28 10.61
CA ASP A 183 39.92 -5.28 11.20
C ASP A 183 39.99 -4.66 12.61
N TYR A 184 38.92 -3.98 13.04
CA TYR A 184 38.84 -3.28 14.34
C TYR A 184 37.74 -3.83 15.25
N ALA A 185 36.73 -4.52 14.71
CA ALA A 185 35.58 -5.00 15.47
C ALA A 185 34.79 -6.07 14.70
N THR A 186 34.28 -7.08 15.41
CA THR A 186 33.51 -8.15 14.76
C THR A 186 32.04 -7.75 14.56
N LEU A 187 31.56 -7.86 13.33
CA LEU A 187 30.16 -7.63 12.97
C LEU A 187 29.27 -8.77 13.53
N ILE A 188 28.25 -8.39 14.31
CA ILE A 188 27.28 -9.32 14.91
C ILE A 188 26.11 -9.56 13.95
N GLY A 189 25.63 -8.51 13.28
CA GLY A 189 24.54 -8.61 12.30
C GLY A 189 23.76 -7.31 12.10
N ALA A 190 22.77 -7.37 11.21
CA ALA A 190 21.99 -6.22 10.76
C ALA A 190 21.05 -5.66 11.85
N ALA A 191 21.32 -4.44 12.32
CA ALA A 191 20.66 -3.80 13.46
C ALA A 191 19.57 -2.82 13.02
N TRP A 192 19.93 -1.66 12.47
CA TRP A 192 19.04 -0.50 12.33
C TRP A 192 18.92 0.00 10.87
N PRO A 193 17.70 0.27 10.35
CA PRO A 193 17.52 0.84 9.02
C PRO A 193 17.80 2.36 9.02
N ILE A 194 18.65 2.83 8.10
CA ILE A 194 19.09 4.23 8.03
C ILE A 194 18.75 4.88 6.67
N ARG A 195 18.36 6.17 6.70
CA ARG A 195 17.98 6.97 5.52
C ARG A 195 18.01 8.50 5.75
N PRO A 196 19.16 9.11 6.10
CA PRO A 196 19.30 10.56 6.19
C PRO A 196 19.08 11.22 4.83
N CYS A 197 18.58 12.44 4.89
CA CYS A 197 18.24 13.26 3.74
C CYS A 197 18.47 14.74 4.06
N PHE A 198 18.63 15.55 3.02
CA PHE A 198 18.43 16.98 3.10
C PHE A 198 16.94 17.26 3.17
N MET A 199 16.50 17.89 4.25
CA MET A 199 15.16 18.43 4.42
C MET A 199 15.13 19.88 3.95
N LEU A 200 14.19 20.23 3.07
CA LEU A 200 13.96 21.58 2.55
C LEU A 200 12.46 21.82 2.27
N LEU A 201 12.00 23.07 2.26
CA LEU A 201 10.67 23.42 1.74
C LEU A 201 10.76 23.74 0.24
N SER A 202 9.94 23.07 -0.58
CA SER A 202 9.86 23.35 -2.02
C SER A 202 8.98 24.58 -2.29
N THR A 203 9.62 25.73 -2.50
CA THR A 203 8.95 26.99 -2.83
C THR A 203 8.37 26.98 -4.25
N SER A 204 7.12 27.40 -4.42
CA SER A 204 6.49 27.56 -5.74
C SER A 204 7.27 28.54 -6.63
N THR A 205 7.51 28.17 -7.88
CA THR A 205 8.27 29.01 -8.82
C THR A 205 7.57 30.33 -9.17
N ASN A 206 8.28 31.46 -9.06
CA ASN A 206 7.82 32.81 -9.45
C ASN A 206 7.68 33.02 -10.98
N LYS A 207 7.31 31.97 -11.73
CA LYS A 207 7.19 31.99 -13.19
C LYS A 207 5.75 32.32 -13.60
N ILE A 208 5.60 33.26 -14.53
CA ILE A 208 4.29 33.66 -15.07
C ILE A 208 3.73 32.50 -15.93
N LYS A 209 2.69 31.82 -15.44
CA LYS A 209 2.07 30.66 -16.09
C LYS A 209 0.81 31.06 -16.88
N LEU A 210 0.99 31.48 -18.14
CA LEU A 210 -0.10 31.91 -19.04
C LEU A 210 -1.23 30.86 -19.16
N GLU A 211 -0.87 29.57 -19.18
CA GLU A 211 -1.81 28.46 -19.42
C GLU A 211 -2.90 28.33 -18.35
N ILE A 212 -2.70 28.87 -17.13
CA ILE A 212 -3.68 28.78 -16.03
C ILE A 212 -5.06 29.31 -16.43
N PHE A 213 -5.13 30.34 -17.29
CA PHE A 213 -6.38 30.93 -17.76
C PHE A 213 -7.05 30.16 -18.90
N LEU A 214 -6.32 29.27 -19.59
CA LEU A 214 -6.86 28.48 -20.72
C LEU A 214 -7.14 27.01 -20.33
N LYS A 215 -6.38 26.47 -19.38
CA LYS A 215 -6.55 25.16 -18.72
C LYS A 215 -7.98 24.81 -18.24
N PRO A 216 -8.86 25.75 -17.81
CA PRO A 216 -10.19 25.41 -17.28
C PRO A 216 -11.14 24.75 -18.29
N PHE A 217 -10.91 24.93 -19.59
CA PHE A 217 -11.72 24.37 -20.67
C PHE A 217 -10.84 23.66 -21.70
N THR A 218 -11.36 22.58 -22.31
CA THR A 218 -10.65 21.90 -23.40
C THR A 218 -10.59 22.80 -24.64
N ARG A 219 -9.61 22.56 -25.54
CA ARG A 219 -9.52 23.30 -26.82
C ARG A 219 -10.83 23.21 -27.63
N GLN A 220 -11.51 22.06 -27.61
CA GLN A 220 -12.81 21.86 -28.24
C GLN A 220 -13.90 22.74 -27.60
N THR A 221 -13.96 22.78 -26.27
CA THR A 221 -14.90 23.62 -25.51
C THR A 221 -14.70 25.11 -25.84
N TRP A 222 -13.46 25.57 -25.93
CA TRP A 222 -13.14 26.95 -26.34
C TRP A 222 -13.60 27.26 -27.76
N TYR A 223 -13.40 26.36 -28.73
CA TYR A 223 -13.89 26.56 -30.10
C TYR A 223 -15.42 26.63 -30.17
N VAL A 224 -16.12 25.73 -29.46
CA VAL A 224 -17.60 25.74 -29.40
C VAL A 224 -18.10 27.04 -28.75
N PHE A 225 -17.47 27.50 -27.67
CA PHE A 225 -17.82 28.77 -27.02
C PHE A 225 -17.62 29.98 -27.95
N ALA A 226 -16.53 30.02 -28.72
CA ALA A 226 -16.30 31.08 -29.72
C ALA A 226 -17.37 31.07 -30.83
N VAL A 227 -17.76 29.89 -31.34
CA VAL A 227 -18.85 29.75 -32.33
C VAL A 227 -20.20 30.21 -31.77
N PHE A 228 -20.55 29.82 -30.54
CA PHE A 228 -21.78 30.30 -29.88
C PHE A 228 -21.76 31.80 -29.57
N GLY A 229 -20.58 32.38 -29.29
CA GLY A 229 -20.39 33.82 -29.17
C GLY A 229 -20.71 34.56 -30.48
N LEU A 230 -20.17 34.10 -31.60
CA LEU A 230 -20.46 34.64 -32.93
C LEU A 230 -21.95 34.48 -33.31
N PHE A 231 -22.56 33.35 -32.97
CA PHE A 231 -24.00 33.14 -33.16
C PHE A 231 -24.84 34.11 -32.30
N SER A 232 -24.43 34.37 -31.05
CA SER A 232 -25.10 35.32 -30.16
C SER A 232 -25.04 36.75 -30.70
N VAL A 233 -23.91 37.18 -31.29
CA VAL A 233 -23.80 38.47 -32.00
C VAL A 233 -24.80 38.55 -33.17
N PHE A 234 -24.94 37.48 -33.95
CA PHE A 234 -25.91 37.42 -35.05
C PHE A 234 -27.36 37.50 -34.56
N VAL A 235 -27.72 36.79 -33.49
CA VAL A 235 -29.05 36.86 -32.88
C VAL A 235 -29.31 38.25 -32.28
N MET A 236 -28.34 38.86 -31.59
CA MET A 236 -28.47 40.24 -31.08
C MET A 236 -28.67 41.26 -32.22
N LYS A 237 -27.94 41.12 -33.34
CA LYS A 237 -28.17 41.91 -34.56
C LYS A 237 -29.58 41.74 -35.11
N MET A 238 -30.16 40.54 -35.06
CA MET A 238 -31.57 40.31 -35.44
C MET A 238 -32.55 40.97 -34.47
N ILE A 239 -32.30 40.89 -33.15
CA ILE A 239 -33.13 41.51 -32.11
C ILE A 239 -33.13 43.04 -32.28
N MET A 240 -31.95 43.68 -32.38
CA MET A 240 -31.82 45.13 -32.57
C MET A 240 -32.52 45.61 -33.85
N ASN A 241 -32.39 44.87 -34.96
CA ASN A 241 -33.12 45.17 -36.20
C ASN A 241 -34.64 45.00 -36.10
N ARG A 242 -35.15 44.18 -35.17
CA ARG A 242 -36.59 44.00 -34.96
C ARG A 242 -37.15 45.03 -33.99
N GLU A 243 -36.41 45.41 -32.95
CA GLU A 243 -36.82 46.46 -31.99
C GLU A 243 -36.67 47.89 -32.54
N ASP A 244 -36.08 48.06 -33.73
CA ASP A 244 -35.87 49.33 -34.46
C ASP A 244 -34.99 50.35 -33.72
N ILE A 245 -33.98 49.85 -33.00
CA ILE A 245 -33.05 50.64 -32.19
C ILE A 245 -31.77 50.91 -32.99
N GLY A 246 -31.45 52.20 -33.18
CA GLY A 246 -30.20 52.69 -33.78
C GLY A 246 -30.16 52.62 -35.31
N LYS A 247 -30.21 53.77 -36.00
CA LYS A 247 -30.14 53.82 -37.48
C LYS A 247 -28.72 53.84 -38.08
N ARG A 248 -27.66 54.09 -37.31
CA ARG A 248 -26.27 54.17 -37.83
C ARG A 248 -25.33 53.05 -37.34
N GLU A 249 -25.44 52.58 -36.10
CA GLU A 249 -24.48 51.64 -35.50
C GLU A 249 -25.08 50.27 -35.14
N LYS A 250 -25.37 49.47 -36.19
CA LYS A 250 -26.09 48.19 -36.06
C LYS A 250 -25.21 46.96 -35.87
N TYR A 251 -23.89 47.07 -36.08
CA TYR A 251 -22.95 45.94 -35.97
C TYR A 251 -21.99 46.11 -34.79
N SER A 252 -21.36 47.28 -34.66
CA SER A 252 -20.59 47.69 -33.47
C SER A 252 -21.39 47.49 -32.18
N GLY A 253 -22.59 48.09 -32.10
CA GLY A 253 -23.48 47.94 -30.94
C GLY A 253 -23.86 46.50 -30.62
N ALA A 254 -24.13 45.66 -31.64
CA ALA A 254 -24.47 44.24 -31.44
C ALA A 254 -23.28 43.42 -30.93
N VAL A 255 -22.07 43.70 -31.43
CA VAL A 255 -20.81 43.08 -30.96
C VAL A 255 -20.52 43.49 -29.51
N VAL A 256 -20.50 44.79 -29.22
CA VAL A 256 -20.20 45.32 -27.88
C VAL A 256 -21.21 44.83 -26.84
N LEU A 257 -22.51 44.84 -27.16
CA LEU A 257 -23.53 44.35 -26.22
C LEU A 257 -23.39 42.84 -25.96
N SER A 258 -23.06 42.05 -26.99
CA SER A 258 -22.86 40.60 -26.83
C SER A 258 -21.61 40.29 -25.99
N ILE A 259 -20.51 41.02 -26.21
CA ILE A 259 -19.28 40.92 -25.41
C ILE A 259 -19.53 41.39 -23.96
N GLY A 260 -20.35 42.42 -23.75
CA GLY A 260 -20.79 42.88 -22.43
C GLY A 260 -21.60 41.82 -21.67
N ILE A 261 -22.56 41.18 -22.34
CA ILE A 261 -23.33 40.05 -21.80
C ILE A 261 -22.39 38.89 -21.45
N VAL A 262 -21.50 38.47 -22.36
CA VAL A 262 -20.47 37.45 -22.12
C VAL A 262 -19.62 37.78 -20.89
N SER A 263 -19.27 39.05 -20.72
CA SER A 263 -18.44 39.56 -19.62
C SER A 263 -19.19 39.80 -18.30
N GLN A 264 -20.46 39.42 -18.19
CA GLN A 264 -21.35 39.68 -17.05
C GLN A 264 -21.52 41.18 -16.70
N GLN A 265 -21.31 42.10 -17.65
CA GLN A 265 -21.40 43.56 -17.44
C GLN A 265 -22.81 44.13 -17.72
N GLY A 266 -23.80 43.26 -17.93
CA GLY A 266 -25.17 43.65 -18.29
C GLY A 266 -25.30 44.20 -19.72
N ALA A 267 -26.48 44.72 -20.03
CA ALA A 267 -26.82 45.28 -21.33
C ALA A 267 -27.72 46.51 -21.16
N ASN A 268 -27.28 47.68 -21.65
CA ASN A 268 -28.09 48.91 -21.67
C ASN A 268 -29.12 48.88 -22.83
N PHE A 269 -29.85 47.77 -22.94
CA PHE A 269 -30.75 47.45 -24.03
C PHE A 269 -31.92 46.63 -23.47
N LEU A 270 -33.07 47.29 -23.29
CA LEU A 270 -34.28 46.64 -22.78
C LEU A 270 -35.30 46.44 -23.92
N PRO A 271 -35.39 45.24 -24.53
CA PRO A 271 -36.32 45.00 -25.63
C PRO A 271 -37.78 45.15 -25.18
N LYS A 272 -38.63 45.70 -26.05
CA LYS A 272 -40.05 45.95 -25.79
C LYS A 272 -40.91 44.74 -26.10
N ARG A 273 -40.56 43.92 -27.09
CA ARG A 273 -41.34 42.74 -27.48
C ARG A 273 -40.96 41.48 -26.68
N LEU A 274 -41.96 40.66 -26.36
CA LEU A 274 -41.77 39.42 -25.58
C LEU A 274 -40.75 38.42 -26.20
N PRO A 275 -40.77 38.12 -27.52
CA PRO A 275 -39.77 37.20 -28.10
C PRO A 275 -38.33 37.73 -27.99
N SER A 276 -38.16 39.05 -28.13
CA SER A 276 -36.88 39.74 -27.98
C SER A 276 -36.37 39.70 -26.52
N ARG A 277 -37.28 39.81 -25.54
CA ARG A 277 -36.96 39.60 -24.11
C ARG A 277 -36.54 38.17 -23.82
N ILE A 278 -37.28 37.18 -24.34
CA ILE A 278 -36.96 35.76 -24.18
C ILE A 278 -35.60 35.44 -24.79
N ALA A 279 -35.33 35.87 -26.03
CA ALA A 279 -34.05 35.61 -26.70
C ALA A 279 -32.87 36.27 -25.96
N LEU A 280 -33.01 37.51 -25.49
CA LEU A 280 -31.99 38.18 -24.66
C LEU A 280 -31.75 37.43 -23.34
N PHE A 281 -32.82 37.03 -22.64
CA PHE A 281 -32.77 36.25 -21.40
C PHE A 281 -32.04 34.92 -21.58
N GLN A 282 -32.25 34.23 -22.71
CA GLN A 282 -31.55 32.97 -23.02
C GLN A 282 -30.06 33.18 -23.34
N ILE A 283 -29.68 34.24 -24.04
CA ILE A 283 -28.26 34.60 -24.27
C ILE A 283 -27.57 34.93 -22.93
N ILE A 284 -28.26 35.67 -22.05
CA ILE A 284 -27.78 36.00 -20.70
C ILE A 284 -27.62 34.73 -19.85
N ILE A 285 -28.59 33.81 -19.84
CA ILE A 285 -28.50 32.53 -19.11
C ILE A 285 -27.34 31.67 -19.64
N HIS A 286 -27.21 31.50 -20.96
CA HIS A 286 -26.10 30.74 -21.54
C HIS A 286 -24.74 31.32 -21.13
N SER A 287 -24.61 32.64 -21.21
CA SER A 287 -23.42 33.36 -20.78
C SER A 287 -23.11 33.15 -19.29
N TRP A 288 -24.12 33.30 -18.42
CA TRP A 288 -23.99 33.11 -16.97
C TRP A 288 -23.59 31.66 -16.62
N ILE A 289 -24.12 30.66 -17.32
CA ILE A 289 -23.74 29.25 -17.17
C ILE A 289 -22.28 29.02 -17.59
N MET A 290 -21.86 29.56 -18.74
CA MET A 290 -20.47 29.41 -19.21
C MET A 290 -19.47 30.12 -18.28
N TYR A 291 -19.81 31.30 -17.76
CA TYR A 291 -19.04 32.00 -16.74
C TYR A 291 -18.95 31.20 -15.43
N ASN A 292 -20.06 30.60 -14.99
CA ASN A 292 -20.10 29.69 -13.82
C ASN A 292 -19.12 28.52 -13.99
N TYR A 293 -19.20 27.77 -15.10
CA TYR A 293 -18.33 26.63 -15.34
C TYR A 293 -16.86 27.04 -15.47
N TYR A 294 -16.55 28.20 -16.07
CA TYR A 294 -15.18 28.73 -16.13
C TYR A 294 -14.66 29.10 -14.73
N SER A 295 -15.44 29.85 -13.95
CA SER A 295 -15.11 30.28 -12.58
C SER A 295 -14.91 29.10 -11.64
N ALA A 296 -15.75 28.07 -11.73
CA ALA A 296 -15.58 26.82 -10.99
C ALA A 296 -14.32 26.05 -11.44
N SER A 297 -14.11 25.91 -12.76
CA SER A 297 -13.02 25.09 -13.29
C SER A 297 -11.64 25.72 -13.10
N ILE A 298 -11.51 27.06 -13.08
CA ILE A 298 -10.23 27.73 -12.79
C ILE A 298 -9.83 27.59 -11.32
N VAL A 299 -10.79 27.64 -10.38
CA VAL A 299 -10.54 27.33 -8.97
C VAL A 299 -10.18 25.85 -8.78
N SER A 300 -10.88 24.95 -9.47
CA SER A 300 -10.58 23.51 -9.46
C SER A 300 -9.17 23.19 -9.98
N ALA A 301 -8.79 23.77 -11.11
CA ALA A 301 -7.49 23.57 -11.77
C ALA A 301 -6.29 24.17 -11.01
N ARG A 302 -6.56 24.93 -9.94
CA ARG A 302 -5.61 25.54 -9.00
C ARG A 302 -5.51 24.78 -7.69
N LEU A 303 -6.64 24.38 -7.10
CA LEU A 303 -6.67 23.52 -5.91
C LEU A 303 -6.09 22.10 -6.16
N SER A 304 -5.95 21.72 -7.44
CA SER A 304 -5.35 20.47 -7.90
C SER A 304 -3.98 20.63 -8.57
N GLU A 305 -3.37 21.82 -8.53
CA GLU A 305 -1.99 21.99 -9.00
C GLU A 305 -1.04 21.31 -7.99
N PRO A 306 -0.34 20.22 -8.37
CA PRO A 306 0.56 19.55 -7.43
C PRO A 306 1.67 20.50 -7.00
N LEU A 307 2.14 20.36 -5.77
CA LEU A 307 3.30 21.11 -5.29
C LEU A 307 4.49 20.92 -6.25
N ASP A 308 5.16 22.03 -6.57
CA ASP A 308 6.30 22.13 -7.48
C ASP A 308 7.55 21.62 -6.74
N MET A 309 7.50 20.33 -6.35
CA MET A 309 8.47 19.69 -5.47
C MET A 309 9.79 19.48 -6.21
N MET A 310 10.89 19.84 -5.56
CA MET A 310 12.23 19.56 -6.02
C MET A 310 12.43 18.04 -6.19
N GLU A 311 13.14 17.65 -7.25
CA GLU A 311 13.43 16.23 -7.51
C GLU A 311 14.34 15.64 -6.41
N ASP A 312 14.13 14.36 -6.08
CA ASP A 312 14.95 13.60 -5.12
C ASP A 312 16.31 13.25 -5.76
N SER A 313 17.12 14.30 -5.95
CA SER A 313 18.42 14.26 -6.62
C SER A 313 19.39 15.27 -5.99
N VAL A 314 20.52 14.76 -5.54
CA VAL A 314 21.58 15.55 -4.89
C VAL A 314 22.27 16.51 -5.88
N THR A 315 22.27 16.19 -7.19
CA THR A 315 22.83 17.07 -8.22
C THR A 315 21.97 18.31 -8.45
N VAL A 316 20.64 18.14 -8.48
CA VAL A 316 19.67 19.24 -8.55
C VAL A 316 19.77 20.13 -7.31
N LEU A 317 20.04 19.54 -6.13
CA LEU A 317 20.33 20.30 -4.91
C LEU A 317 21.65 21.08 -5.00
N ALA A 318 22.70 20.49 -5.56
CA ALA A 318 24.00 21.16 -5.76
C ALA A 318 23.88 22.40 -6.67
N ASP A 319 23.00 22.34 -7.66
CA ASP A 319 22.76 23.39 -8.66
C ASP A 319 21.79 24.49 -8.18
N SER A 320 21.10 24.27 -7.05
CA SER A 320 20.16 25.23 -6.46
C SER A 320 20.86 26.40 -5.73
N ASN A 321 20.11 27.47 -5.47
CA ASN A 321 20.58 28.65 -4.71
C ASN A 321 20.35 28.54 -3.18
N LEU A 322 19.87 27.40 -2.66
CA LEU A 322 19.61 27.24 -1.22
C LEU A 322 20.90 27.26 -0.39
N LYS A 323 20.82 27.71 0.86
CA LYS A 323 21.89 27.47 1.84
C LYS A 323 21.91 25.99 2.19
N ILE A 324 23.08 25.48 2.58
CA ILE A 324 23.29 24.07 2.92
C ILE A 324 23.96 24.02 4.29
N ALA A 325 23.43 23.18 5.19
CA ALA A 325 24.05 22.81 6.46
C ALA A 325 23.62 21.39 6.85
N ALA A 326 24.22 20.84 7.90
CA ALA A 326 23.90 19.52 8.42
C ALA A 326 23.95 19.45 9.96
N GLU A 327 23.34 18.41 10.48
CA GLU A 327 23.56 17.91 11.84
C GLU A 327 25.03 17.43 11.97
N ALA A 328 25.62 17.55 13.16
CA ALA A 328 27.01 17.14 13.43
C ALA A 328 27.17 15.61 13.59
N VAL A 329 26.59 14.83 12.68
CA VAL A 329 26.45 13.37 12.79
C VAL A 329 27.67 12.58 12.30
N PRO A 330 28.06 11.50 12.99
CA PRO A 330 29.30 10.76 12.73
C PRO A 330 29.34 10.02 11.38
N TYR A 331 28.21 9.91 10.68
CA TYR A 331 28.11 9.20 9.39
C TYR A 331 28.16 10.12 8.16
N LEU A 332 28.01 11.45 8.31
CA LEU A 332 27.92 12.37 7.16
C LEU A 332 29.17 12.35 6.29
N ASN A 333 30.35 12.46 6.90
CA ASN A 333 31.62 12.47 6.18
C ASN A 333 31.87 11.15 5.43
N TYR A 334 31.34 10.01 5.91
CA TYR A 334 31.39 8.77 5.13
C TYR A 334 30.56 8.87 3.84
N PHE A 335 29.31 9.35 3.92
CA PHE A 335 28.43 9.44 2.74
C PHE A 335 28.85 10.52 1.73
N LEU A 336 29.54 11.59 2.15
CA LEU A 336 30.01 12.64 1.23
C LEU A 336 31.32 12.29 0.49
N TYR A 337 32.20 11.47 1.06
CA TYR A 337 33.57 11.23 0.53
C TYR A 337 33.80 9.81 -0.01
N LYS A 338 32.87 8.86 0.15
CA LYS A 338 33.09 7.43 -0.18
C LYS A 338 31.98 6.75 -1.01
N LEU A 339 30.92 7.43 -1.42
CA LEU A 339 29.69 6.75 -1.84
C LEU A 339 29.43 6.66 -3.35
N ASN A 340 29.22 7.80 -4.04
CA ASN A 340 28.94 7.82 -5.47
C ASN A 340 29.32 9.16 -6.12
N TRP A 341 29.34 9.20 -7.46
CA TRP A 341 29.72 10.40 -8.21
C TRP A 341 28.79 11.61 -7.95
N GLU A 342 27.52 11.39 -7.60
CA GLU A 342 26.54 12.43 -7.28
C GLU A 342 26.90 13.15 -5.96
N SER A 343 27.24 12.37 -4.92
CA SER A 343 27.75 12.88 -3.65
C SER A 343 29.07 13.62 -3.83
N ASP A 344 29.92 13.15 -4.74
CA ASP A 344 31.23 13.74 -5.06
C ASP A 344 31.10 15.06 -5.82
N TYR A 345 30.11 15.17 -6.73
CA TYR A 345 29.74 16.41 -7.43
C TYR A 345 29.18 17.46 -6.46
N PHE A 346 28.19 17.07 -5.64
CA PHE A 346 27.63 17.94 -4.60
C PHE A 346 28.72 18.40 -3.62
N ARG A 347 29.59 17.48 -3.19
CA ARG A 347 30.69 17.77 -2.27
C ARG A 347 31.64 18.82 -2.84
N LYS A 348 32.20 18.57 -4.03
CA LYS A 348 33.16 19.48 -4.68
C LYS A 348 32.52 20.84 -5.03
N LYS A 349 31.25 20.87 -5.43
CA LYS A 349 30.53 22.09 -5.84
C LYS A 349 30.02 22.93 -4.67
N ARG A 350 29.63 22.32 -3.54
CA ARG A 350 28.93 23.01 -2.44
C ARG A 350 29.46 22.75 -1.04
N TRP A 351 29.93 21.54 -0.71
CA TRP A 351 30.33 21.21 0.67
C TRP A 351 31.76 21.63 1.00
N ASP A 352 32.73 21.20 0.19
CA ASP A 352 34.14 21.53 0.41
C ASP A 352 34.40 23.06 0.37
N PRO A 353 33.76 23.86 -0.52
CA PRO A 353 33.89 25.32 -0.50
C PRO A 353 33.22 26.05 0.68
N LEU A 354 32.35 25.40 1.47
CA LEU A 354 31.74 26.03 2.65
C LEU A 354 32.74 26.04 3.83
N PRO A 355 32.95 27.17 4.53
CA PRO A 355 33.72 27.21 5.77
C PRO A 355 33.08 26.32 6.85
N GLU A 356 33.88 25.60 7.65
CA GLU A 356 33.37 24.62 8.62
C GLU A 356 32.35 25.22 9.61
N SER A 357 32.58 26.46 10.06
CA SER A 357 31.68 27.22 10.95
C SER A 357 30.30 27.51 10.37
N LYS A 358 30.06 27.20 9.08
CA LYS A 358 28.76 27.29 8.40
C LYS A 358 28.23 25.93 7.91
N ARG A 359 29.01 24.85 8.03
CA ARG A 359 28.59 23.49 7.62
C ARG A 359 27.62 22.85 8.59
N TYR A 360 27.70 23.19 9.88
CA TYR A 360 26.97 22.51 10.95
C TYR A 360 26.05 23.47 11.71
N LEU A 361 24.84 23.02 12.05
CA LEU A 361 23.88 23.73 12.90
C LEU A 361 23.24 22.76 13.90
N PRO A 362 22.76 23.23 15.08
CA PRO A 362 21.89 22.44 15.96
C PRO A 362 20.59 22.06 15.26
N ILE A 363 20.02 20.89 15.56
CA ILE A 363 18.83 20.36 14.86
C ILE A 363 17.60 21.29 14.96
N GLU A 364 17.37 21.89 16.12
CA GLU A 364 16.30 22.87 16.33
C GLU A 364 16.46 24.10 15.41
N GLU A 365 17.67 24.64 15.30
CA GLU A 365 17.97 25.79 14.43
C GLU A 365 17.91 25.40 12.94
N GLY A 366 18.42 24.22 12.59
CA GLY A 366 18.37 23.67 11.24
C GLY A 366 16.93 23.51 10.75
N ILE A 367 16.09 22.82 11.52
CA ILE A 367 14.66 22.63 11.18
C ILE A 367 13.90 23.96 11.23
N ARG A 368 14.23 24.90 12.13
CA ARG A 368 13.66 26.26 12.13
C ARG A 368 13.97 27.02 10.83
N GLN A 369 15.20 26.93 10.31
CA GLN A 369 15.58 27.56 9.03
C GLN A 369 15.03 26.83 7.80
N VAL A 370 14.84 25.49 7.86
CA VAL A 370 14.04 24.78 6.85
C VAL A 370 12.61 25.31 6.84
N GLY A 371 12.00 25.50 8.02
CA GLY A 371 10.67 26.09 8.21
C GLY A 371 10.53 27.56 7.77
N GLN A 372 11.63 28.19 7.35
CA GLN A 372 11.69 29.52 6.73
C GLN A 372 11.98 29.46 5.21
N GLY A 373 12.24 28.28 4.63
CA GLY A 373 12.54 28.09 3.21
C GLY A 373 13.93 28.56 2.76
N ILE A 374 14.84 28.88 3.69
CA ILE A 374 16.17 29.44 3.37
C ILE A 374 17.30 28.41 3.34
N LEU A 375 17.06 27.21 3.87
CA LEU A 375 18.08 26.20 4.16
C LEU A 375 17.61 24.81 3.69
N ALA A 376 18.53 24.05 3.10
CA ALA A 376 18.46 22.60 3.01
C ALA A 376 19.35 22.00 4.12
N TYR A 377 18.74 21.25 5.04
CA TYR A 377 19.39 20.76 6.27
C TYR A 377 19.46 19.23 6.30
N HIS A 378 20.67 18.66 6.41
CA HIS A 378 20.87 17.21 6.41
C HIS A 378 20.89 16.60 7.82
N THR A 379 20.02 15.60 8.06
CA THR A 379 19.75 14.99 9.38
C THR A 379 19.21 13.57 9.20
N ASP A 380 19.20 12.73 10.24
CA ASP A 380 18.36 11.51 10.19
C ASP A 380 16.88 11.88 10.43
N PRO A 381 15.91 11.30 9.67
CA PRO A 381 14.50 11.60 9.87
C PRO A 381 13.96 11.18 11.24
N ASN A 382 14.56 10.19 11.92
CA ASN A 382 14.12 9.80 13.25
C ASN A 382 14.32 10.93 14.28
N THR A 383 15.43 11.68 14.18
CA THR A 383 15.70 12.84 15.03
C THR A 383 14.85 14.04 14.61
N ALA A 384 14.67 14.25 13.30
CA ALA A 384 14.04 15.46 12.75
C ALA A 384 12.51 15.50 12.79
N TYR A 385 11.83 14.37 12.57
CA TYR A 385 10.37 14.34 12.47
C TYR A 385 9.62 14.93 13.69
N PRO A 386 10.04 14.72 14.95
CA PRO A 386 9.39 15.35 16.10
C PRO A 386 9.55 16.88 16.17
N TYR A 387 10.60 17.44 15.55
CA TYR A 387 10.75 18.89 15.41
C TYR A 387 9.83 19.42 14.30
N VAL A 388 9.78 18.75 13.15
CA VAL A 388 8.83 19.05 12.07
C VAL A 388 7.39 19.03 12.58
N GLU A 389 6.97 17.96 13.26
CA GLU A 389 5.60 17.77 13.80
C GLU A 389 5.21 18.83 14.87
N ARG A 390 6.19 19.52 15.48
CA ARG A 390 5.96 20.61 16.45
C ARG A 390 6.05 22.01 15.84
N MET A 391 6.88 22.21 14.83
CA MET A 391 7.23 23.54 14.30
C MET A 391 6.56 23.87 12.96
N PHE A 392 6.07 22.87 12.23
CA PHE A 392 5.53 23.03 10.89
C PHE A 392 4.00 22.87 10.93
N ASP A 393 3.28 23.84 10.36
CA ASP A 393 1.87 23.69 10.06
C ASP A 393 1.65 22.70 8.90
N SER A 394 0.41 22.25 8.69
CA SER A 394 0.07 21.25 7.67
C SER A 394 0.60 21.58 6.28
N ASN A 395 0.62 22.87 5.88
CA ASN A 395 1.14 23.27 4.56
C ASN A 395 2.64 23.00 4.46
N LYS A 396 3.43 23.43 5.46
CA LYS A 396 4.87 23.16 5.52
C LYS A 396 5.20 21.67 5.62
N ILE A 397 4.36 20.87 6.27
CA ILE A 397 4.51 19.40 6.28
C ILE A 397 4.30 18.81 4.87
N CYS A 398 3.38 19.36 4.08
CA CYS A 398 3.16 18.96 2.68
C CYS A 398 4.25 19.48 1.72
N GLU A 399 4.81 20.67 1.98
CA GLU A 399 5.89 21.29 1.21
C GLU A 399 7.29 20.73 1.55
N LEU A 400 7.42 19.97 2.64
CA LEU A 400 8.66 19.34 3.08
C LEU A 400 9.12 18.27 2.09
N THR A 401 10.29 18.54 1.50
CA THR A 401 10.96 17.67 0.54
C THR A 401 12.14 16.97 1.22
N GLU A 402 12.27 15.66 0.99
CA GLU A 402 13.36 14.82 1.50
C GLU A 402 14.25 14.43 0.31
N ILE A 403 15.42 15.06 0.16
CA ILE A 403 16.41 14.69 -0.86
C ILE A 403 17.45 13.74 -0.25
N HIS A 404 17.47 12.50 -0.68
CA HIS A 404 18.28 11.44 -0.08
C HIS A 404 19.72 11.49 -0.59
N LEU A 405 20.69 11.68 0.32
CA LEU A 405 22.12 11.55 -0.01
C LEU A 405 22.47 10.10 -0.42
N PHE A 406 21.69 9.12 0.03
CA PHE A 406 21.75 7.74 -0.46
C PHE A 406 20.43 6.99 -0.24
N LYS A 407 20.20 5.95 -1.06
CA LYS A 407 19.01 5.10 -1.00
C LYS A 407 19.09 4.13 0.20
N GLN A 408 17.99 4.02 0.94
CA GLN A 408 17.85 3.35 2.25
C GLN A 408 18.75 2.11 2.46
N SER A 409 19.54 2.12 3.54
CA SER A 409 20.47 1.04 3.89
C SER A 409 20.26 0.55 5.33
N VAL A 410 21.12 -0.37 5.80
CA VAL A 410 21.06 -0.96 7.15
C VAL A 410 22.42 -0.89 7.82
N MET A 411 22.45 -0.46 9.07
CA MET A 411 23.63 -0.47 9.94
C MET A 411 23.70 -1.76 10.76
N GLY A 412 24.92 -2.26 10.99
CA GLY A 412 25.20 -3.43 11.80
C GLY A 412 25.53 -3.12 13.26
N MET A 413 25.31 -4.09 14.15
CA MET A 413 25.77 -4.09 15.54
C MET A 413 27.18 -4.72 15.60
N TYR A 414 28.08 -4.16 16.41
CA TYR A 414 29.48 -4.59 16.49
C TYR A 414 29.88 -5.00 17.92
N ALA A 415 30.69 -6.05 18.02
CA ALA A 415 31.34 -6.54 19.24
C ALA A 415 32.84 -6.27 19.17
N SER A 416 33.53 -6.41 20.31
CA SER A 416 34.98 -6.26 20.38
C SER A 416 35.70 -7.25 19.46
N HIS A 417 36.89 -6.87 18.96
CA HIS A 417 37.62 -7.69 17.99
C HIS A 417 38.14 -8.97 18.66
N ASN A 418 37.73 -10.13 18.14
CA ASN A 418 37.92 -11.45 18.76
C ASN A 418 37.33 -11.55 20.19
N GLY A 419 36.29 -10.77 20.49
CA GLY A 419 35.60 -10.75 21.78
C GLY A 419 34.92 -12.06 22.16
N GLN A 420 35.00 -12.42 23.43
CA GLN A 420 34.49 -13.68 23.99
C GLN A 420 32.94 -13.78 23.97
N PHE A 421 32.25 -12.69 23.63
CA PHE A 421 30.79 -12.56 23.62
C PHE A 421 30.17 -12.45 22.21
N ILE A 422 30.95 -12.60 21.13
CA ILE A 422 30.46 -12.45 19.75
C ILE A 422 29.31 -13.43 19.46
N GLU A 423 29.47 -14.71 19.81
CA GLU A 423 28.52 -15.76 19.40
C GLU A 423 27.20 -15.70 20.19
N ILE A 424 27.22 -15.35 21.49
CA ILE A 424 25.96 -15.14 22.24
C ILE A 424 25.16 -13.97 21.66
N ALA A 425 25.84 -12.90 21.21
CA ALA A 425 25.17 -11.76 20.60
C ALA A 425 24.60 -12.09 19.21
N LYS A 426 25.30 -12.91 18.41
CA LYS A 426 24.77 -13.46 17.14
C LYS A 426 23.54 -14.33 17.38
N ILE A 427 23.57 -15.22 18.37
CA ILE A 427 22.45 -16.11 18.73
C ILE A 427 21.25 -15.32 19.26
N GLY A 428 21.48 -14.35 20.16
CA GLY A 428 20.43 -13.46 20.68
C GLY A 428 19.77 -12.64 19.57
N LEU A 429 20.57 -11.97 18.74
CA LEU A 429 20.09 -11.20 17.58
C LEU A 429 19.28 -12.09 16.62
N THR A 430 19.76 -13.30 16.32
CA THR A 430 19.06 -14.25 15.43
C THR A 430 17.73 -14.72 16.03
N LYS A 431 17.67 -15.04 17.32
CA LYS A 431 16.41 -15.35 18.01
C LYS A 431 15.42 -14.17 17.94
N MET A 432 15.89 -12.93 18.15
CA MET A 432 15.05 -11.71 18.05
C MET A 432 14.60 -11.37 16.63
N PHE A 433 15.32 -11.81 15.59
CA PHE A 433 14.85 -11.79 14.21
C PHE A 433 13.70 -12.80 14.00
N ASN A 434 13.89 -14.05 14.43
CA ASN A 434 12.94 -15.14 14.24
C ASN A 434 11.63 -14.95 15.01
N THR A 435 11.65 -14.40 16.23
CA THR A 435 10.44 -14.05 17.01
C THR A 435 9.81 -12.73 16.59
N GLY A 436 10.44 -11.97 15.68
CA GLY A 436 9.98 -10.65 15.28
C GLY A 436 10.19 -9.54 16.34
N LEU A 437 10.78 -9.84 17.51
CA LEU A 437 11.03 -8.87 18.58
C LEU A 437 11.84 -7.66 18.09
N ARG A 438 12.82 -7.88 17.20
CA ARG A 438 13.56 -6.80 16.53
C ARG A 438 12.64 -5.81 15.80
N ASN A 439 11.60 -6.31 15.13
CA ASN A 439 10.66 -5.45 14.39
C ASN A 439 9.71 -4.67 15.33
N ARG A 440 9.39 -5.22 16.51
CA ARG A 440 8.72 -4.48 17.60
C ARG A 440 9.63 -3.36 18.12
N GLN A 441 10.90 -3.65 18.39
CA GLN A 441 11.86 -2.67 18.88
C GLN A 441 12.10 -1.54 17.87
N ILE A 442 12.26 -1.84 16.57
CA ILE A 442 12.37 -0.79 15.53
C ILE A 442 11.14 0.14 15.57
N LYS A 443 9.91 -0.41 15.56
CA LYS A 443 8.68 0.41 15.61
C LYS A 443 8.53 1.25 16.89
N HIS A 444 9.17 0.84 17.99
CA HIS A 444 9.11 1.54 19.27
C HIS A 444 10.03 2.77 19.29
N TRP A 445 11.28 2.59 18.85
CA TRP A 445 12.34 3.61 18.86
C TRP A 445 12.38 4.50 17.60
N SER A 446 11.81 4.08 16.46
CA SER A 446 11.76 4.90 15.24
C SER A 446 10.65 5.96 15.31
N SER A 447 10.92 7.18 14.83
CA SER A 447 9.89 8.22 14.69
C SER A 447 9.04 7.98 13.45
N ARG A 448 7.71 8.18 13.59
CA ARG A 448 6.77 8.14 12.46
C ARG A 448 7.02 9.33 11.53
N LYS A 449 6.93 9.13 10.21
CA LYS A 449 6.90 10.25 9.26
C LYS A 449 5.60 11.06 9.46
N PRO A 450 5.67 12.40 9.68
CA PRO A 450 4.49 13.25 9.72
C PRO A 450 3.70 13.10 8.43
N GLN A 451 2.38 13.01 8.53
CA GLN A 451 1.52 12.85 7.37
C GLN A 451 0.97 14.22 6.96
N CYS A 452 1.31 14.65 5.75
CA CYS A 452 0.56 15.68 5.05
C CYS A 452 -0.92 15.29 5.05
N GLN A 453 -1.79 16.16 5.58
CA GLN A 453 -3.24 15.95 5.58
C GLN A 453 -3.81 16.43 4.24
N PRO A 454 -4.33 15.56 3.37
CA PRO A 454 -4.82 15.98 2.05
C PRO A 454 -6.11 16.83 2.15
N ASP A 455 -6.88 16.64 3.23
CA ASP A 455 -8.18 17.27 3.44
C ASP A 455 -8.10 18.79 3.67
N THR A 456 -6.93 19.31 4.07
CA THR A 456 -6.63 20.74 3.96
C THR A 456 -6.32 21.10 2.50
N LEU A 457 -7.39 21.24 1.72
CA LEU A 457 -7.38 21.91 0.41
C LEU A 457 -6.51 23.17 0.51
N SER A 458 -5.41 23.22 -0.24
CA SER A 458 -4.40 24.28 -0.16
C SER A 458 -4.98 25.65 -0.55
N THR A 459 -5.50 26.38 0.44
CA THR A 459 -6.06 27.74 0.32
C THR A 459 -4.98 28.82 0.21
N ARG A 460 -3.97 28.57 -0.63
CA ARG A 460 -2.91 29.52 -0.97
C ARG A 460 -3.52 30.81 -1.56
N SER A 461 -3.15 31.94 -0.98
CA SER A 461 -3.48 33.27 -1.50
C SER A 461 -2.90 33.48 -2.89
N ILE A 462 -3.70 34.00 -3.82
CA ILE A 462 -3.28 34.28 -5.21
C ILE A 462 -2.18 35.34 -5.21
N THR A 463 -1.09 35.09 -5.95
CA THR A 463 0.06 36.03 -6.01
C THR A 463 0.01 36.96 -7.22
N ILE A 464 0.78 38.05 -7.17
CA ILE A 464 0.87 39.02 -8.29
C ILE A 464 1.40 38.39 -9.58
N TYR A 465 2.24 37.35 -9.50
CA TYR A 465 2.76 36.62 -10.66
C TYR A 465 1.69 35.76 -11.36
N GLU A 466 0.64 35.37 -10.63
CA GLU A 466 -0.47 34.56 -11.13
C GLU A 466 -1.57 35.44 -11.74
N THR A 467 -1.75 36.67 -11.24
CA THR A 467 -2.62 37.69 -11.89
C THR A 467 -1.89 38.47 -12.98
N ALA A 468 -0.56 38.42 -13.05
CA ALA A 468 0.25 39.11 -14.06
C ALA A 468 -0.23 38.91 -15.51
N PRO A 469 -0.65 37.71 -15.99
CA PRO A 469 -1.19 37.56 -17.35
C PRO A 469 -2.43 38.42 -17.61
N ALA A 470 -3.34 38.52 -16.63
CA ALA A 470 -4.53 39.34 -16.74
C ALA A 470 -4.18 40.84 -16.69
N LEU A 471 -3.22 41.23 -15.85
CA LEU A 471 -2.73 42.61 -15.76
C LEU A 471 -1.94 43.03 -17.01
N ILE A 472 -1.18 42.12 -17.62
CA ILE A 472 -0.46 42.34 -18.89
C ILE A 472 -1.45 42.41 -20.04
N LEU A 473 -2.46 41.53 -20.11
CA LEU A 473 -3.53 41.62 -21.12
C LEU A 473 -4.33 42.92 -20.98
N LEU A 474 -4.57 43.37 -19.74
CA LEU A 474 -5.29 44.61 -19.44
C LEU A 474 -4.45 45.85 -19.81
N ALA A 475 -3.17 45.88 -19.42
CA ALA A 475 -2.24 46.93 -19.80
C ALA A 475 -2.00 46.98 -21.31
N PHE A 476 -1.87 45.82 -21.98
CA PHE A 476 -1.81 45.72 -23.44
C PHE A 476 -3.15 46.15 -24.07
N GLY A 477 -4.28 45.81 -23.47
CA GLY A 477 -5.61 46.26 -23.89
C GLY A 477 -5.75 47.78 -23.80
N MET A 478 -5.27 48.41 -22.74
CA MET A 478 -5.20 49.88 -22.59
C MET A 478 -4.12 50.52 -23.44
N LEU A 479 -3.06 49.79 -23.80
CA LEU A 479 -2.01 50.27 -24.70
C LEU A 479 -2.45 50.16 -26.16
N VAL A 480 -3.24 49.16 -26.54
CA VAL A 480 -3.83 49.01 -27.88
C VAL A 480 -5.08 49.87 -28.03
N ALA A 481 -6.00 49.91 -27.05
CA ALA A 481 -7.07 50.89 -27.03
C ALA A 481 -6.52 52.31 -26.84
N GLY A 482 -5.34 52.46 -26.23
CA GLY A 482 -4.59 53.70 -26.15
C GLY A 482 -3.93 54.06 -27.48
N ILE A 483 -3.31 53.13 -28.19
CA ILE A 483 -2.76 53.34 -29.54
C ILE A 483 -3.88 53.56 -30.54
N ILE A 484 -5.01 52.87 -30.45
CA ILE A 484 -6.21 53.19 -31.23
C ILE A 484 -6.67 54.59 -30.82
N CYS A 485 -6.96 54.88 -29.55
CA CYS A 485 -7.30 56.25 -29.12
C CYS A 485 -6.17 57.30 -29.32
N ILE A 486 -4.96 56.93 -29.80
CA ILE A 486 -3.85 57.82 -30.22
C ILE A 486 -3.67 57.85 -31.74
N VAL A 487 -4.11 56.83 -32.50
CA VAL A 487 -4.07 56.72 -33.96
C VAL A 487 -5.42 57.08 -34.55
N GLU A 488 -6.50 56.51 -34.03
CA GLU A 488 -7.83 57.12 -34.05
C GLU A 488 -7.79 58.52 -33.43
N ASN A 489 -6.91 58.90 -32.49
CA ASN A 489 -6.64 60.36 -32.36
C ASN A 489 -5.84 60.88 -33.55
N ILE A 490 -4.63 60.49 -33.88
CA ILE A 490 -3.85 61.11 -34.98
C ILE A 490 -4.64 61.23 -36.32
N ILE A 491 -5.70 60.43 -36.51
CA ILE A 491 -6.81 60.56 -37.48
C ILE A 491 -7.93 61.51 -36.99
N TYR A 492 -8.61 61.26 -35.85
CA TYR A 492 -9.51 62.20 -35.14
C TYR A 492 -8.75 63.48 -34.84
N ASN A 493 -7.98 63.70 -33.75
CA ASN A 493 -6.86 64.68 -33.66
C ASN A 493 -6.51 65.46 -34.96
N HIS A 494 -5.88 64.93 -36.02
CA HIS A 494 -5.60 65.81 -37.18
C HIS A 494 -6.81 66.21 -38.05
N THR A 495 -7.95 65.53 -37.92
CA THR A 495 -9.29 66.06 -38.23
C THR A 495 -9.99 66.82 -37.07
N MET A 496 -9.48 66.78 -35.82
CA MET A 496 -10.14 67.07 -34.52
C MET A 496 -9.23 66.92 -33.22
N LYS A 497 -8.20 67.66 -32.70
CA LYS A 497 -7.20 68.77 -32.90
C LYS A 497 -7.48 69.89 -33.86
N SER A 498 -8.29 69.64 -34.89
CA SER A 498 -9.26 70.70 -35.19
C SER A 498 -10.19 70.93 -33.97
N MET A 499 -10.38 69.90 -33.12
CA MET A 499 -11.46 69.73 -32.15
C MET A 499 -11.23 68.61 -31.09
N GLU A 500 -10.11 68.58 -30.33
CA GLU A 500 -10.23 68.27 -28.88
C GLU A 500 -9.03 68.73 -28.06
N LYS A 501 -9.26 69.83 -27.36
CA LYS A 501 -8.33 70.57 -26.49
C LYS A 501 -8.27 69.99 -25.07
N SER A 502 -9.00 68.88 -24.83
CA SER A 502 -9.29 68.33 -23.50
C SER A 502 -9.88 66.92 -23.63
N ALA A 503 -9.56 65.91 -22.83
CA ALA A 503 -8.45 65.68 -21.89
C ALA A 503 -8.59 64.26 -21.28
N ARG A 504 -7.52 63.77 -20.61
CA ARG A 504 -7.56 62.77 -19.50
C ARG A 504 -8.30 61.44 -19.77
N LYS A 505 -7.62 60.38 -20.23
CA LYS A 505 -6.85 59.38 -19.43
C LYS A 505 -7.59 58.72 -18.24
N ARG A 506 -7.51 57.37 -18.21
CA ARG A 506 -7.56 56.42 -17.06
C ARG A 506 -8.94 56.17 -16.39
N SER A 507 -9.25 55.00 -15.76
CA SER A 507 -8.87 53.57 -15.95
C SER A 507 -9.50 52.67 -14.84
N GLU A 508 -10.12 51.52 -15.17
CA GLU A 508 -10.14 50.20 -14.43
C GLU A 508 -10.69 50.14 -12.96
N ALA A 509 -11.04 49.01 -12.28
CA ALA A 509 -10.88 47.54 -12.46
C ALA A 509 -12.08 46.66 -11.88
N LYS A 510 -11.91 45.36 -11.48
CA LYS A 510 -12.98 44.32 -11.18
C LYS A 510 -12.74 43.34 -9.96
N GLY A 511 -13.78 42.70 -9.35
CA GLY A 511 -13.98 41.19 -9.17
C GLY A 511 -13.92 40.31 -7.83
N SER A 512 -14.98 39.47 -7.54
CA SER A 512 -15.16 38.00 -7.08
C SER A 512 -14.99 37.25 -5.63
N PHE A 513 -14.77 35.87 -5.51
CA PHE A 513 -15.42 34.78 -4.59
C PHE A 513 -14.51 33.84 -3.61
N SER A 514 -14.75 32.65 -2.86
CA SER A 514 -15.77 31.50 -2.61
C SER A 514 -15.60 30.43 -1.34
N SER A 515 -16.00 29.08 -1.31
CA SER A 515 -16.24 28.03 -0.16
C SER A 515 -15.91 26.43 -0.37
N SER A 516 -16.13 25.22 0.33
CA SER A 516 -16.67 24.44 1.59
C SER A 516 -16.07 22.90 1.75
N ASN A 517 -16.39 21.67 2.37
CA ASN A 517 -17.30 20.73 3.25
C ASN A 517 -16.63 19.23 3.49
N SER A 518 -16.96 18.01 4.14
CA SER A 518 -17.70 17.20 5.28
C SER A 518 -17.38 15.57 5.21
N ARG A 519 -17.58 14.38 5.97
CA ARG A 519 -18.16 13.56 7.19
C ARG A 519 -17.54 12.04 7.27
N ARG A 520 -17.76 10.84 8.01
CA ARG A 520 -18.49 9.98 9.13
C ARG A 520 -17.69 8.58 9.46
N ASN A 521 -17.89 7.36 10.13
CA ASN A 521 -18.76 6.33 10.96
C ASN A 521 -17.86 5.06 11.50
N LEU A 522 -18.08 3.79 12.08
CA LEU A 522 -18.83 2.86 13.10
C LEU A 522 -18.18 1.34 13.15
N LEU A 523 -18.37 0.13 13.87
CA LEU A 523 -19.11 -0.63 15.02
C LEU A 523 -18.61 -2.17 15.39
N ASP A 524 -19.17 -2.95 16.43
CA ASP A 524 -19.36 -4.48 16.78
C ASP A 524 -18.25 -5.57 17.32
N ILE A 525 -18.34 -6.85 17.91
CA ILE A 525 -19.24 -7.89 18.70
C ILE A 525 -18.50 -9.26 19.30
N ASN A 526 -19.03 -10.20 20.21
CA ASN A 526 -18.32 -11.39 20.96
C ASN A 526 -19.06 -12.69 21.67
N PRO A 527 -18.60 -14.02 21.63
CA PRO A 527 -18.87 -15.29 22.53
C PRO A 527 -17.65 -16.35 22.84
N ASN A 528 -17.55 -17.63 23.44
CA ASN A 528 -18.33 -18.90 23.91
C ASN A 528 -17.64 -19.97 24.96
N TYR A 529 -17.94 -21.34 25.04
CA TYR A 529 -17.71 -22.46 26.10
C TYR A 529 -16.97 -23.87 25.75
N THR A 530 -16.75 -24.88 26.69
CA THR A 530 -16.18 -26.34 26.59
C THR A 530 -16.45 -27.31 27.84
N VAL A 531 -15.99 -28.59 28.18
CA VAL A 531 -15.76 -30.06 27.70
C VAL A 531 -15.03 -30.94 28.86
N TYR A 532 -14.86 -32.29 29.21
CA TYR A 532 -15.07 -33.80 28.89
C TYR A 532 -14.96 -34.74 30.22
N ASN A 533 -14.72 -36.09 30.52
CA ASN A 533 -14.52 -37.56 30.06
C ASN A 533 -14.64 -38.59 31.34
N LYS A 534 -14.33 -39.93 31.61
CA LYS A 534 -13.79 -41.30 31.12
C LYS A 534 -14.01 -42.51 32.19
N TYR A 535 -13.85 -43.88 31.98
CA TYR A 535 -13.17 -44.98 32.85
C TYR A 535 -13.47 -46.54 32.72
N LEU A 536 -12.45 -47.43 32.97
CA LEU A 536 -12.47 -48.82 33.56
C LEU A 536 -11.02 -49.35 33.84
N HIS A 537 -10.86 -50.63 34.20
CA HIS A 537 -9.63 -51.39 34.47
C HIS A 537 -9.42 -52.47 33.38
N ALA A 538 -8.24 -53.01 33.01
CA ALA A 538 -6.84 -52.98 33.51
C ALA A 538 -6.50 -53.89 34.72
N ASP A 539 -6.01 -55.12 34.45
CA ASP A 539 -5.54 -56.10 35.47
C ASP A 539 -4.04 -56.51 35.35
N ASP A 540 -3.36 -56.04 34.30
CA ASP A 540 -1.92 -55.66 34.12
C ASP A 540 -1.24 -54.97 35.33
N TYR A 541 -1.99 -54.79 36.41
CA TYR A 541 -1.88 -53.84 37.49
C TYR A 541 -0.55 -53.89 38.25
N GLN A 542 0.28 -54.93 38.21
CA GLN A 542 1.61 -54.85 38.86
C GLN A 542 2.66 -54.12 38.01
N ILE A 543 2.79 -54.45 36.72
CA ILE A 543 3.70 -53.73 35.82
C ILE A 543 3.11 -52.34 35.52
N VAL A 544 1.80 -52.26 35.30
CA VAL A 544 1.08 -50.99 35.15
C VAL A 544 1.11 -50.17 36.45
N LYS A 545 1.22 -50.76 37.65
CA LYS A 545 1.50 -50.00 38.88
C LYS A 545 2.94 -49.51 38.93
N LEU A 546 3.95 -50.35 38.70
CA LEU A 546 5.35 -49.90 38.65
C LEU A 546 5.57 -48.75 37.67
N LEU A 547 4.87 -48.78 36.53
CA LEU A 547 4.94 -47.75 35.50
C LEU A 547 4.03 -46.55 35.82
N ASN A 548 2.82 -46.71 36.35
CA ASN A 548 1.98 -45.60 36.82
C ASN A 548 2.56 -44.88 38.04
N ASP A 549 3.21 -45.59 38.97
CA ASP A 549 3.95 -45.03 40.12
C ASP A 549 5.15 -44.19 39.62
N ALA A 550 5.67 -44.51 38.42
CA ALA A 550 6.63 -43.70 37.66
C ALA A 550 5.98 -42.69 36.66
N GLY A 551 4.65 -42.57 36.64
CA GLY A 551 3.89 -41.64 35.79
C GLY A 551 3.62 -42.09 34.35
N ILE A 552 3.94 -43.34 33.99
CA ILE A 552 3.85 -43.91 32.64
C ILE A 552 2.60 -44.81 32.55
N GLY A 553 1.56 -44.35 31.86
CA GLY A 553 0.39 -45.16 31.55
C GLY A 553 0.68 -46.23 30.51
N VAL A 554 0.42 -47.50 30.84
CA VAL A 554 0.69 -48.67 29.99
C VAL A 554 -0.56 -49.55 29.87
N SER A 555 -0.67 -50.25 28.74
CA SER A 555 -1.58 -51.37 28.52
C SER A 555 -0.73 -52.56 28.10
N ILE A 556 -1.00 -53.74 28.66
CA ILE A 556 -0.30 -54.98 28.31
C ILE A 556 -1.31 -55.89 27.60
N ASN A 557 -0.82 -56.72 26.68
CA ASN A 557 -1.61 -57.77 26.06
C ASN A 557 -0.68 -58.91 25.66
N GLN A 558 -1.12 -60.16 25.82
CA GLN A 558 -0.32 -61.32 25.43
C GLN A 558 -0.50 -61.57 23.93
N PHE A 559 0.59 -61.55 23.17
CA PHE A 559 0.51 -61.66 21.70
C PHE A 559 -0.16 -62.97 21.27
N ALA A 560 -1.22 -62.83 20.47
CA ALA A 560 -2.01 -63.91 19.89
C ALA A 560 -2.54 -63.47 18.52
N SER A 561 -2.70 -64.41 17.60
CA SER A 561 -3.15 -64.19 16.21
C SER A 561 -4.62 -63.73 16.06
N THR A 562 -5.26 -63.33 17.16
CA THR A 562 -6.61 -62.76 17.22
C THR A 562 -6.62 -61.28 17.65
N ILE A 563 -5.45 -60.67 17.87
CA ILE A 563 -5.33 -59.25 18.20
C ILE A 563 -5.47 -58.39 16.95
N ASP A 564 -6.43 -57.47 16.99
CA ASP A 564 -6.55 -56.32 16.09
C ASP A 564 -5.40 -55.34 16.38
N ILE A 565 -4.24 -55.54 15.72
CA ILE A 565 -3.02 -54.75 15.93
C ILE A 565 -3.26 -53.30 15.51
N SER A 566 -3.96 -53.10 14.38
CA SER A 566 -4.47 -51.81 13.89
C SER A 566 -5.12 -50.97 15.01
N ARG A 567 -6.00 -51.58 15.81
CA ARG A 567 -6.68 -50.94 16.95
C ARG A 567 -5.85 -50.90 18.23
N PHE A 568 -5.03 -51.92 18.50
CA PHE A 568 -4.25 -52.00 19.74
C PHE A 568 -3.11 -50.96 19.79
N LEU A 569 -2.43 -50.74 18.66
CA LEU A 569 -1.32 -49.78 18.56
C LEU A 569 -1.74 -48.37 18.12
N HIS A 570 -3.04 -48.14 17.88
CA HIS A 570 -3.58 -46.89 17.35
C HIS A 570 -3.25 -45.65 18.21
N SER A 571 -2.36 -44.78 17.71
CA SER A 571 -2.16 -43.42 18.23
C SER A 571 -2.31 -42.34 17.14
N ILE A 572 -2.76 -41.16 17.56
CA ILE A 572 -2.91 -39.95 16.71
C ILE A 572 -2.20 -38.73 17.32
N TYR A 573 -2.13 -38.62 18.65
CA TYR A 573 -1.77 -37.37 19.34
C TYR A 573 -0.65 -37.49 20.40
N TRP A 574 -0.18 -38.70 20.69
CA TRP A 574 0.85 -38.96 21.70
C TRP A 574 1.81 -40.07 21.25
N ASN A 575 3.04 -40.05 21.76
CA ASN A 575 3.99 -41.13 21.50
C ASN A 575 3.52 -42.41 22.21
N LEU A 576 3.53 -43.53 21.49
CA LEU A 576 3.32 -44.87 22.00
C LEU A 576 4.66 -45.60 22.00
N GLY A 577 5.18 -45.90 23.19
CA GLY A 577 6.30 -46.84 23.34
C GLY A 577 5.78 -48.27 23.16
N ILE A 578 6.37 -49.01 22.24
CA ILE A 578 5.98 -50.39 21.90
C ILE A 578 7.15 -51.29 22.27
N PHE A 579 6.94 -52.16 23.25
CA PHE A 579 7.89 -53.21 23.62
C PHE A 579 7.44 -54.52 23.00
N LEU A 580 8.31 -55.16 22.22
CA LEU A 580 8.07 -56.44 21.58
C LEU A 580 9.21 -57.39 21.95
N ASP A 581 8.87 -58.51 22.60
CA ASP A 581 9.83 -59.53 22.97
C ASP A 581 9.70 -60.75 22.05
N LEU A 582 10.74 -61.00 21.26
CA LEU A 582 10.85 -62.13 20.34
C LEU A 582 11.63 -63.31 20.96
N GLN A 583 12.05 -63.23 22.22
CA GLN A 583 12.49 -64.41 22.99
C GLN A 583 11.28 -65.21 23.53
N CYS A 584 10.08 -64.62 23.51
CA CYS A 584 8.83 -65.34 23.75
C CYS A 584 8.57 -66.36 22.63
N SER A 585 8.06 -67.55 22.97
CA SER A 585 7.82 -68.64 22.03
C SER A 585 6.63 -68.38 21.10
N ILE A 586 6.87 -67.57 20.06
CA ILE A 586 5.95 -67.14 19.01
C ILE A 586 6.47 -67.71 17.68
N ALA A 587 5.60 -68.04 16.72
CA ALA A 587 6.07 -68.51 15.41
C ALA A 587 6.53 -67.34 14.52
N ASP A 588 7.68 -67.50 13.84
CA ASP A 588 8.24 -66.51 12.89
C ASP A 588 7.20 -65.97 11.90
N LYS A 589 6.27 -66.81 11.44
CA LYS A 589 5.17 -66.41 10.55
C LYS A 589 4.29 -65.32 11.17
N ASP A 590 3.91 -65.48 12.43
CA ASP A 590 2.99 -64.57 13.11
C ASP A 590 3.70 -63.23 13.43
N VAL A 591 5.02 -63.27 13.64
CA VAL A 591 5.89 -62.09 13.76
C VAL A 591 6.06 -61.37 12.42
N MET A 592 6.24 -62.10 11.31
CA MET A 592 6.22 -61.50 9.97
C MET A 592 4.85 -60.88 9.63
N GLU A 593 3.76 -61.50 10.07
CA GLU A 593 2.39 -61.00 9.89
C GLU A 593 2.16 -59.70 10.70
N LEU A 594 2.67 -59.63 11.94
CA LEU A 594 2.74 -58.40 12.74
C LEU A 594 3.55 -57.29 12.05
N PHE A 595 4.76 -57.59 11.55
CA PHE A 595 5.59 -56.59 10.85
C PHE A 595 5.02 -56.20 9.47
N TYR A 596 4.20 -57.06 8.86
CA TYR A 596 3.42 -56.72 7.67
C TYR A 596 2.24 -55.81 8.00
N GLU A 597 1.40 -56.13 8.99
CA GLU A 597 0.24 -55.30 9.35
C GLU A 597 0.65 -53.90 9.81
N THR A 598 1.65 -53.82 10.71
CA THR A 598 2.23 -52.55 11.18
C THR A 598 2.83 -51.72 10.05
N SER A 599 3.40 -52.36 9.02
CA SER A 599 3.81 -51.67 7.80
C SER A 599 2.62 -51.15 7.00
N THR A 600 1.57 -51.94 6.79
CA THR A 600 0.39 -51.50 6.03
C THR A 600 -0.38 -50.36 6.73
N HIS A 601 -0.27 -50.27 8.06
CA HIS A 601 -0.81 -49.16 8.87
C HIS A 601 0.20 -48.06 9.20
N TYR A 602 1.39 -48.06 8.57
CA TYR A 602 2.44 -47.03 8.75
C TYR A 602 2.89 -46.78 10.20
N MET A 603 2.86 -47.82 11.06
CA MET A 603 3.20 -47.76 12.48
C MET A 603 4.72 -47.70 12.76
N PHE A 604 5.50 -47.12 11.83
CA PHE A 604 6.96 -46.91 11.94
C PHE A 604 7.34 -45.43 11.76
N ASP A 605 6.44 -44.55 12.22
CA ASP A 605 6.54 -43.11 12.08
C ASP A 605 7.27 -42.45 13.29
N HIS A 606 6.82 -41.26 13.72
CA HIS A 606 7.32 -40.56 14.89
C HIS A 606 6.49 -40.78 16.18
N LEU A 607 5.27 -41.32 16.08
CA LEU A 607 4.43 -41.63 17.24
C LEU A 607 4.77 -43.00 17.82
N HIS A 608 5.03 -43.98 16.95
CA HIS A 608 5.26 -45.37 17.34
C HIS A 608 6.76 -45.63 17.54
N GLN A 609 7.20 -45.81 18.80
CA GLN A 609 8.61 -45.97 19.17
C GLN A 609 8.87 -47.40 19.65
N TRP A 610 9.57 -48.19 18.83
CA TRP A 610 9.73 -49.63 19.03
C TRP A 610 11.03 -49.96 19.76
N LEU A 611 10.92 -50.81 20.80
CA LEU A 611 12.01 -51.58 21.38
C LEU A 611 11.72 -53.06 21.14
N ILE A 612 12.51 -53.69 20.28
CA ILE A 612 12.38 -55.09 19.89
C ILE A 612 13.52 -55.87 20.56
N VAL A 613 13.18 -56.79 21.46
CA VAL A 613 14.16 -57.75 22.03
C VAL A 613 14.17 -59.00 21.16
N GLY A 614 15.34 -59.52 20.81
CA GLY A 614 15.46 -60.74 20.00
C GLY A 614 16.74 -61.52 20.28
N GLU A 615 16.76 -62.81 19.94
CA GLU A 615 17.90 -63.70 20.23
C GLU A 615 19.13 -63.40 19.37
N ASN A 616 18.94 -63.07 18.08
CA ASN A 616 20.03 -62.93 17.12
C ASN A 616 19.69 -61.87 16.06
N MET A 617 20.60 -60.88 15.90
CA MET A 617 20.48 -59.80 14.93
C MET A 617 20.12 -60.27 13.51
N SER A 618 20.73 -61.35 13.00
CA SER A 618 20.46 -61.81 11.63
C SER A 618 19.10 -62.46 11.48
N HIS A 619 18.57 -63.09 12.53
CA HIS A 619 17.20 -63.62 12.54
C HIS A 619 16.20 -62.48 12.67
N THR A 620 16.33 -61.61 13.68
CA THR A 620 15.43 -60.49 13.91
C THR A 620 15.34 -59.54 12.71
N VAL A 621 16.46 -59.22 12.04
CA VAL A 621 16.44 -58.38 10.83
C VAL A 621 15.75 -59.06 9.64
N ASN A 622 15.81 -60.38 9.51
CA ASN A 622 15.10 -61.12 8.46
C ASN A 622 13.57 -61.18 8.69
N LEU A 623 13.09 -60.94 9.92
CA LEU A 623 11.66 -60.82 10.23
C LEU A 623 11.09 -59.42 9.91
N LEU A 624 11.94 -58.39 9.87
CA LEU A 624 11.51 -57.00 9.69
C LEU A 624 11.06 -56.67 8.26
N ASN A 625 9.98 -55.89 8.16
CA ASN A 625 9.51 -55.31 6.91
C ASN A 625 9.89 -53.83 6.79
N ASP A 626 11.09 -53.53 6.29
CA ASP A 626 11.59 -52.16 6.13
C ASP A 626 10.97 -51.37 4.94
N SER A 627 9.87 -51.86 4.36
CA SER A 627 9.22 -51.22 3.18
C SER A 627 8.74 -49.80 3.43
N THR A 628 8.29 -49.50 4.65
CA THR A 628 7.80 -48.17 5.09
C THR A 628 8.82 -47.41 5.95
N PHE A 629 10.01 -47.97 6.19
CA PHE A 629 11.03 -47.33 7.03
C PHE A 629 11.56 -46.06 6.37
N SER A 630 11.84 -45.06 7.21
CA SER A 630 12.33 -43.75 6.80
C SER A 630 13.22 -43.16 7.90
N ILE A 631 13.77 -41.95 7.68
CA ILE A 631 14.62 -41.32 8.69
C ILE A 631 13.88 -40.93 9.99
N ILE A 632 12.54 -40.90 10.01
CA ILE A 632 11.77 -40.62 11.24
C ILE A 632 11.61 -41.85 12.14
N THR A 633 11.68 -43.06 11.59
CA THR A 633 11.41 -44.33 12.27
C THR A 633 12.23 -44.49 13.56
N ASP A 634 11.58 -44.80 14.68
CA ASP A 634 12.23 -45.19 15.95
C ASP A 634 12.10 -46.69 16.15
N ILE A 635 13.17 -47.43 15.84
CA ILE A 635 13.32 -48.84 16.15
C ILE A 635 14.69 -49.03 16.80
N ALA A 636 14.69 -49.53 18.03
CA ALA A 636 15.84 -50.08 18.70
C ALA A 636 15.70 -51.61 18.77
N ILE A 637 16.68 -52.36 18.24
CA ILE A 637 16.77 -53.82 18.46
C ILE A 637 17.73 -54.07 19.61
N ALA A 638 17.32 -54.80 20.64
CA ALA A 638 18.17 -55.24 21.75
C ALA A 638 18.47 -56.74 21.61
N ILE A 639 19.76 -57.07 21.49
CA ILE A 639 20.26 -58.45 21.41
C ILE A 639 21.04 -58.78 22.69
N PRO A 640 20.79 -59.91 23.36
CA PRO A 640 21.54 -60.31 24.55
C PRO A 640 22.97 -60.71 24.18
N ARG A 641 23.92 -60.40 25.07
CA ARG A 641 25.31 -60.79 25.01
C ARG A 641 25.83 -60.98 26.43
N ASP A 642 26.10 -62.22 26.80
CA ASP A 642 26.53 -62.58 28.16
C ASP A 642 25.54 -62.01 29.21
N ASP A 643 25.97 -61.13 30.13
CA ASP A 643 25.12 -60.45 31.13
C ASP A 643 24.59 -59.06 30.69
N GLU A 644 24.84 -58.63 29.45
CA GLU A 644 24.40 -57.33 28.90
C GLU A 644 23.47 -57.47 27.68
N TYR A 645 22.84 -56.35 27.30
CA TYR A 645 22.09 -56.22 26.05
C TYR A 645 22.73 -55.12 25.19
N ILE A 646 23.02 -55.41 23.93
CA ILE A 646 23.47 -54.42 22.95
C ILE A 646 22.25 -53.93 22.16
N LEU A 647 22.03 -52.62 22.17
CA LEU A 647 20.97 -51.94 21.44
C LEU A 647 21.49 -51.43 20.10
N TYR A 648 20.67 -51.52 19.05
CA TYR A 648 20.99 -51.07 17.69
C TYR A 648 19.89 -50.15 17.14
N ASP A 649 20.28 -48.98 16.65
CA ASP A 649 19.47 -47.99 15.92
C ASP A 649 19.26 -48.48 14.48
N VAL A 650 18.00 -48.76 14.11
CA VAL A 650 17.65 -49.40 12.83
C VAL A 650 16.71 -48.54 12.01
N TYR A 651 17.06 -48.30 10.74
CA TYR A 651 16.26 -47.52 9.78
C TYR A 651 16.68 -47.75 8.33
N ASN A 652 15.79 -47.47 7.38
CA ASN A 652 16.11 -47.28 5.95
C ASN A 652 15.82 -45.82 5.58
N HIS A 653 16.47 -45.27 4.54
CA HIS A 653 16.12 -43.95 4.00
C HIS A 653 14.87 -43.99 3.10
N CYS A 654 14.73 -45.04 2.29
CA CYS A 654 13.59 -45.36 1.43
C CYS A 654 13.91 -46.64 0.64
N LYS A 655 13.31 -47.79 1.00
CA LYS A 655 13.58 -49.09 0.34
C LYS A 655 13.25 -49.07 -1.16
N SER A 656 12.09 -48.54 -1.52
CA SER A 656 11.63 -48.40 -2.93
C SER A 656 12.48 -47.44 -3.77
N CYS A 657 13.30 -46.60 -3.14
CA CYS A 657 14.24 -45.69 -3.79
C CYS A 657 15.65 -46.28 -3.97
N GLY A 658 15.85 -47.56 -3.64
CA GLY A 658 17.17 -48.21 -3.59
C GLY A 658 17.96 -47.94 -2.30
N GLY A 659 17.29 -47.51 -1.23
CA GLY A 659 17.89 -47.40 0.11
C GLY A 659 18.10 -48.77 0.75
N LEU A 660 19.23 -48.94 1.43
CA LEU A 660 19.55 -50.14 2.20
C LEU A 660 19.14 -49.94 3.66
N LEU A 661 18.77 -51.04 4.33
CA LEU A 661 18.56 -51.05 5.78
C LEU A 661 19.91 -50.79 6.48
N ASN A 662 19.96 -49.75 7.30
CA ASN A 662 21.12 -49.41 8.10
C ASN A 662 20.89 -49.84 9.56
N VAL A 663 21.85 -50.56 10.11
CA VAL A 663 21.87 -51.06 11.49
C VAL A 663 23.13 -50.52 12.15
N THR A 664 22.98 -49.69 13.17
CA THR A 664 24.11 -49.05 13.86
C THR A 664 23.98 -49.19 15.36
N GLU A 665 25.01 -49.64 16.05
CA GLU A 665 25.03 -49.77 17.52
C GLU A 665 24.63 -48.46 18.21
N LEU A 666 23.58 -48.50 19.03
CA LEU A 666 22.97 -47.36 19.74
C LEU A 666 23.54 -47.19 21.15
N GLY A 667 23.94 -48.29 21.79
CA GLY A 667 24.43 -48.34 23.15
C GLY A 667 24.27 -49.72 23.78
N THR A 668 24.57 -49.85 25.07
CA THR A 668 24.38 -51.09 25.84
C THR A 668 23.49 -50.88 27.06
N TRP A 669 22.99 -51.97 27.64
CA TRP A 669 22.29 -51.99 28.92
C TRP A 669 22.79 -53.16 29.76
N SER A 670 23.11 -52.90 31.03
CA SER A 670 23.44 -53.95 32.01
C SER A 670 22.69 -53.72 33.32
N ARG A 671 22.53 -54.77 34.13
CA ARG A 671 21.90 -54.69 35.46
C ARG A 671 22.62 -53.72 36.41
N ASN A 672 23.93 -53.54 36.24
CA ASN A 672 24.77 -52.75 37.15
C ASN A 672 24.92 -51.28 36.70
N ASP A 673 25.03 -51.02 35.39
CA ASP A 673 25.29 -49.70 34.83
C ASP A 673 24.05 -48.97 34.29
N GLY A 674 22.94 -49.69 34.10
CA GLY A 674 21.75 -49.19 33.41
C GLY A 674 22.00 -48.97 31.91
N LEU A 675 21.18 -48.10 31.30
CA LEU A 675 21.24 -47.80 29.86
C LEU A 675 22.37 -46.82 29.52
N GLN A 676 23.31 -47.26 28.69
CA GLN A 676 24.44 -46.47 28.20
C GLN A 676 24.34 -46.20 26.69
N ILE A 677 23.70 -45.08 26.32
CA ILE A 677 23.61 -44.67 24.91
C ILE A 677 24.96 -44.14 24.40
N THR A 678 25.47 -44.70 23.31
CA THR A 678 26.67 -44.25 22.59
C THR A 678 26.32 -43.19 21.53
N LEU A 679 25.24 -43.38 20.75
CA LEU A 679 24.79 -42.46 19.70
C LEU A 679 24.02 -41.21 20.22
N ARG A 680 24.72 -40.39 21.01
CA ARG A 680 24.17 -39.22 21.73
C ARG A 680 23.80 -38.01 20.87
N SER A 681 24.14 -38.01 19.59
CA SER A 681 23.76 -36.96 18.64
C SER A 681 22.27 -36.98 18.31
N ASN A 682 21.73 -35.92 17.71
CA ASN A 682 20.33 -35.93 17.28
C ASN A 682 20.12 -36.95 16.14
N LYS A 683 19.06 -37.77 16.24
CA LYS A 683 18.68 -38.81 15.27
C LYS A 683 18.69 -38.30 13.82
N PHE A 684 18.05 -37.16 13.56
CA PHE A 684 18.02 -36.56 12.23
C PHE A 684 19.39 -36.07 11.75
N SER A 685 20.25 -35.59 12.65
CA SER A 685 21.61 -35.15 12.31
C SER A 685 22.56 -36.30 11.95
N ARG A 686 22.34 -37.52 12.45
CA ARG A 686 23.03 -38.71 11.93
C ARG A 686 22.51 -39.07 10.53
N ARG A 687 21.19 -39.17 10.42
CA ARG A 687 20.49 -39.73 9.25
C ARG A 687 20.33 -38.76 8.06
N TRP A 688 20.81 -37.51 8.18
CA TRP A 688 20.55 -36.42 7.21
C TRP A 688 21.14 -36.59 5.80
N ASN A 689 22.11 -37.49 5.60
CA ASN A 689 22.78 -37.68 4.32
C ASN A 689 22.05 -38.78 3.52
N TYR A 690 21.51 -38.43 2.35
CA TYR A 690 20.82 -39.36 1.46
C TYR A 690 21.72 -39.95 0.37
N HIS A 691 23.05 -39.79 0.47
CA HIS A 691 24.05 -40.48 -0.38
C HIS A 691 23.78 -40.39 -1.90
N ARG A 692 23.28 -39.23 -2.37
CA ARG A 692 22.87 -38.91 -3.74
C ARG A 692 21.64 -39.67 -4.28
N MET A 693 20.88 -40.37 -3.43
CA MET A 693 19.61 -41.04 -3.75
C MET A 693 18.71 -40.18 -4.67
N LYS A 694 18.14 -40.82 -5.70
CA LYS A 694 17.42 -40.12 -6.78
C LYS A 694 15.94 -39.96 -6.45
N ILE A 695 15.52 -38.74 -6.12
CA ILE A 695 14.14 -38.41 -5.74
C ILE A 695 13.38 -37.87 -6.95
N LYS A 696 12.27 -38.51 -7.31
CA LYS A 696 11.34 -37.97 -8.32
C LYS A 696 10.58 -36.78 -7.78
N ILE A 697 10.61 -35.65 -8.50
CA ILE A 697 9.85 -34.44 -8.18
C ILE A 697 9.09 -33.92 -9.41
N ALA A 698 7.86 -33.43 -9.25
CA ALA A 698 7.05 -32.93 -10.36
C ALA A 698 6.52 -31.50 -10.13
N GLY A 699 6.16 -30.82 -11.23
CA GLY A 699 5.62 -29.48 -11.18
C GLY A 699 5.06 -29.03 -12.52
N LEU A 700 4.20 -28.02 -12.46
CA LEU A 700 3.45 -27.53 -13.62
C LEU A 700 4.28 -26.49 -14.38
N VAL A 701 4.57 -26.77 -15.65
CA VAL A 701 5.41 -25.92 -16.52
C VAL A 701 4.75 -25.79 -17.89
N THR A 702 4.33 -24.58 -18.25
CA THR A 702 3.41 -24.33 -19.36
C THR A 702 4.04 -23.59 -20.54
N VAL A 703 5.08 -22.79 -20.31
CA VAL A 703 5.64 -21.86 -21.33
C VAL A 703 7.04 -22.29 -21.82
N LYS A 704 7.66 -23.33 -21.23
CA LYS A 704 9.01 -23.80 -21.63
C LYS A 704 9.14 -23.97 -23.16
N PRO A 705 10.11 -23.29 -23.81
CA PRO A 705 10.48 -23.54 -25.21
C PRO A 705 10.74 -25.04 -25.46
N LYS A 706 10.48 -25.54 -26.67
CA LYS A 706 10.63 -26.98 -26.95
C LYS A 706 12.08 -27.45 -26.75
N ASP A 707 13.01 -26.67 -27.27
CA ASP A 707 14.41 -27.04 -27.53
C ASP A 707 15.35 -26.83 -26.32
N GLN A 708 14.86 -26.21 -25.24
CA GLN A 708 15.59 -25.92 -24.00
C GLN A 708 15.44 -27.05 -22.97
N ASP A 709 16.43 -27.31 -22.13
CA ASP A 709 16.28 -28.27 -21.02
C ASP A 709 15.29 -27.77 -19.93
N LEU A 710 14.65 -28.70 -19.22
CA LEU A 710 13.72 -28.40 -18.13
C LEU A 710 14.41 -27.80 -16.90
N VAL A 711 15.57 -28.32 -16.49
CA VAL A 711 16.31 -27.83 -15.33
C VAL A 711 16.97 -26.49 -15.64
N GLU A 712 17.48 -26.32 -16.85
CA GLU A 712 17.96 -25.02 -17.35
C GLU A 712 16.85 -23.96 -17.33
N TYR A 713 15.69 -24.24 -17.93
CA TYR A 713 14.55 -23.32 -17.91
C TYR A 713 14.09 -22.97 -16.48
N LEU A 714 14.04 -23.93 -15.57
CA LEU A 714 13.64 -23.66 -14.17
C LEU A 714 14.65 -22.78 -13.42
N ARG A 715 15.93 -22.78 -13.83
CA ARG A 715 16.99 -21.92 -13.27
C ARG A 715 17.11 -20.56 -13.95
N GLU A 716 16.53 -20.38 -15.14
CA GLU A 716 16.64 -19.19 -15.99
C GLU A 716 15.90 -17.96 -15.40
N LYS A 717 16.51 -16.77 -15.53
CA LYS A 717 16.15 -15.54 -14.78
C LYS A 717 15.83 -14.35 -15.70
N ASN A 718 15.16 -14.61 -16.82
CA ASN A 718 14.84 -13.59 -17.84
C ASN A 718 13.76 -12.61 -17.36
N ASP A 719 13.69 -11.43 -18.02
CA ASP A 719 12.67 -10.40 -17.73
C ASP A 719 11.23 -10.86 -18.01
N ILE A 720 11.04 -11.82 -18.92
CA ILE A 720 9.73 -12.42 -19.22
C ILE A 720 9.48 -13.54 -18.21
N ARG A 721 8.83 -13.15 -17.11
CA ARG A 721 8.60 -13.97 -15.92
C ARG A 721 7.35 -14.86 -16.09
N MET A 722 7.52 -16.04 -16.68
CA MET A 722 6.49 -17.08 -16.80
C MET A 722 6.83 -18.34 -15.99
N ASP A 723 5.83 -19.16 -15.68
CA ASP A 723 5.92 -20.34 -14.79
C ASP A 723 6.53 -20.02 -13.39
N ASN A 724 6.36 -18.79 -12.91
CA ASN A 724 7.06 -18.23 -11.74
C ASN A 724 6.97 -19.09 -10.46
N TRP A 725 5.81 -19.70 -10.20
CA TRP A 725 5.62 -20.55 -9.01
C TRP A 725 6.49 -21.83 -9.11
N SER A 726 6.60 -22.43 -10.30
CA SER A 726 7.50 -23.57 -10.55
C SER A 726 8.97 -23.17 -10.50
N LYS A 727 9.38 -22.04 -11.10
CA LYS A 727 10.77 -21.56 -11.01
C LYS A 727 11.18 -21.26 -9.56
N PHE A 728 10.30 -20.60 -8.79
CA PHE A 728 10.48 -20.38 -7.35
C PHE A 728 10.56 -21.69 -6.56
N GLY A 729 9.59 -22.58 -6.72
CA GLY A 729 9.51 -23.81 -5.92
C GLY A 729 10.65 -24.79 -6.25
N PHE A 730 11.08 -24.87 -7.51
CA PHE A 730 12.29 -25.58 -7.89
C PHE A 730 13.54 -24.98 -7.22
N ALA A 731 13.70 -23.65 -7.23
CA ALA A 731 14.83 -23.00 -6.54
C ALA A 731 14.82 -23.23 -5.01
N ILE A 732 13.65 -23.34 -4.38
CA ILE A 732 13.53 -23.77 -2.97
C ILE A 732 13.97 -25.23 -2.82
N MET A 733 13.53 -26.12 -3.70
CA MET A 733 13.90 -27.54 -3.66
C MET A 733 15.39 -27.79 -3.93
N GLU A 734 16.06 -27.00 -4.79
CA GLU A 734 17.53 -27.04 -4.95
C GLU A 734 18.24 -26.76 -3.61
N HIS A 735 17.77 -25.76 -2.85
CA HIS A 735 18.31 -25.48 -1.51
C HIS A 735 18.02 -26.56 -0.47
N VAL A 736 17.04 -27.45 -0.68
CA VAL A 736 16.82 -28.64 0.16
C VAL A 736 17.75 -29.78 -0.27
N ARG A 737 17.90 -30.02 -1.58
CA ARG A 737 18.86 -30.99 -2.14
C ARG A 737 20.26 -30.77 -1.60
N ASP A 738 20.72 -29.52 -1.62
CA ASP A 738 22.07 -29.14 -1.18
C ASP A 738 22.27 -29.25 0.35
N GLN A 739 21.18 -29.34 1.15
CA GLN A 739 21.25 -29.56 2.60
C GLN A 739 21.34 -31.05 2.98
N PHE A 740 20.83 -31.97 2.15
CA PHE A 740 20.65 -33.38 2.51
C PHE A 740 21.30 -34.37 1.53
N ASN A 741 22.00 -33.86 0.51
CA ASN A 741 22.80 -34.64 -0.45
C ASN A 741 21.99 -35.79 -1.10
N PHE A 742 20.82 -35.46 -1.65
CA PHE A 742 20.10 -36.30 -2.61
C PHE A 742 20.21 -35.72 -4.03
N THR A 743 19.61 -36.37 -5.03
CA THR A 743 19.50 -35.86 -6.41
C THR A 743 18.04 -35.83 -6.87
N PHE A 744 17.74 -35.11 -7.95
CA PHE A 744 16.38 -34.99 -8.49
C PHE A 744 16.23 -35.64 -9.86
N GLU A 745 15.13 -36.36 -10.04
CA GLU A 745 14.52 -36.63 -11.34
C GLU A 745 13.36 -35.64 -11.51
N VAL A 746 13.51 -34.68 -12.43
CA VAL A 746 12.58 -33.54 -12.55
C VAL A 746 11.55 -33.82 -13.64
N ILE A 747 10.28 -33.91 -13.25
CA ILE A 747 9.14 -34.21 -14.11
C ILE A 747 8.39 -32.93 -14.44
N LYS A 748 8.01 -32.76 -15.71
CA LYS A 748 7.14 -31.69 -16.21
C LYS A 748 5.71 -32.20 -16.31
N LEU A 749 4.79 -31.47 -15.69
CA LEU A 749 3.35 -31.55 -15.95
C LEU A 749 2.97 -30.34 -16.82
N ASP A 750 2.19 -30.51 -17.87
CA ASP A 750 1.86 -29.41 -18.82
C ASP A 750 0.39 -29.32 -19.23
N HIS A 751 -0.44 -30.26 -18.76
CA HIS A 751 -1.87 -30.25 -18.95
C HIS A 751 -2.58 -30.74 -17.68
N TRP A 752 -3.88 -30.48 -17.62
CA TRP A 752 -4.81 -31.03 -16.65
C TRP A 752 -5.80 -31.86 -17.47
N SER A 753 -5.77 -33.18 -17.31
CA SER A 753 -6.60 -34.09 -18.10
C SER A 753 -8.07 -34.01 -17.62
N LYS A 754 -9.02 -34.42 -18.48
CA LYS A 754 -10.43 -34.51 -18.08
C LYS A 754 -10.72 -35.65 -17.11
N ASN A 755 -9.80 -36.62 -17.01
CA ASN A 755 -9.90 -37.76 -16.12
C ASN A 755 -9.09 -37.53 -14.82
N ASP A 756 -8.31 -36.45 -14.76
CA ASP A 756 -7.74 -35.96 -13.50
C ASP A 756 -8.90 -35.47 -12.64
N SER A 757 -9.03 -36.06 -11.47
CA SER A 757 -9.99 -35.72 -10.42
C SER A 757 -9.93 -34.24 -10.01
N SER A 758 -10.89 -33.79 -9.18
CA SER A 758 -10.98 -32.41 -8.68
C SER A 758 -9.67 -31.88 -8.05
N PHE A 759 -8.84 -32.78 -7.52
CA PHE A 759 -7.55 -32.43 -6.93
C PHE A 759 -6.43 -32.14 -7.95
N GLY A 760 -6.47 -32.72 -9.15
CA GLY A 760 -5.60 -32.38 -10.29
C GLY A 760 -4.29 -33.16 -10.44
N PRO A 761 -3.58 -33.00 -11.58
CA PRO A 761 -2.46 -33.86 -12.00
C PRO A 761 -1.31 -33.92 -11.01
N LEU A 762 -1.00 -32.80 -10.33
CA LEU A 762 0.04 -32.78 -9.30
C LEU A 762 -0.34 -33.61 -8.08
N ILE A 763 -1.60 -33.59 -7.66
CA ILE A 763 -2.06 -34.33 -6.48
C ILE A 763 -2.37 -35.78 -6.85
N ALA A 764 -2.89 -36.04 -8.05
CA ALA A 764 -3.12 -37.38 -8.58
C ALA A 764 -1.82 -38.17 -8.78
N GLY A 765 -0.74 -37.53 -9.25
CA GLY A 765 0.56 -38.20 -9.35
C GLY A 765 1.29 -38.39 -8.02
N LEU A 766 0.94 -37.62 -6.97
CA LEU A 766 1.36 -37.91 -5.59
C LEU A 766 0.55 -39.05 -4.98
N HIS A 767 -0.77 -39.07 -5.17
CA HIS A 767 -1.66 -40.13 -4.69
C HIS A 767 -1.36 -41.50 -5.31
N ASN A 768 -0.91 -41.50 -6.58
CA ASN A 768 -0.57 -42.72 -7.32
C ASN A 768 0.95 -43.04 -7.29
N ASP A 769 1.70 -42.47 -6.33
CA ASP A 769 3.16 -42.65 -6.11
C ASP A 769 4.07 -42.55 -7.37
N ILE A 770 3.65 -41.76 -8.36
CA ILE A 770 4.42 -41.55 -9.60
C ILE A 770 5.71 -40.77 -9.31
N TYR A 771 5.66 -39.89 -8.30
CA TYR A 771 6.77 -39.07 -7.82
C TYR A 771 6.55 -38.68 -6.35
N HIS A 772 7.64 -38.40 -5.62
CA HIS A 772 7.59 -38.30 -4.15
C HIS A 772 7.15 -36.91 -3.65
N MET A 773 7.49 -35.84 -4.39
CA MET A 773 7.23 -34.45 -3.98
C MET A 773 6.92 -33.51 -5.16
N GLY A 774 6.15 -32.47 -4.88
CA GLY A 774 5.84 -31.40 -5.83
C GLY A 774 6.74 -30.17 -5.65
N TYR A 775 7.40 -29.72 -6.72
CA TYR A 775 8.13 -28.44 -6.75
C TYR A 775 7.26 -27.26 -7.20
N PHE A 776 6.00 -27.49 -7.58
CA PHE A 776 5.02 -26.43 -7.86
C PHE A 776 4.20 -26.09 -6.59
N PRO A 777 4.28 -24.86 -6.05
CA PRO A 777 3.41 -24.39 -4.98
C PRO A 777 1.94 -24.48 -5.40
N SER A 778 1.13 -25.19 -4.63
CA SER A 778 -0.28 -25.48 -4.96
C SER A 778 -1.22 -25.14 -3.79
N ILE A 779 -2.46 -24.77 -4.12
CA ILE A 779 -3.45 -24.26 -3.15
C ILE A 779 -3.87 -25.33 -2.13
N LEU A 780 -3.95 -24.91 -0.87
CA LEU A 780 -4.35 -25.71 0.29
C LEU A 780 -5.89 -25.82 0.34
N THR A 781 -6.41 -27.03 0.20
CA THR A 781 -7.84 -27.34 0.36
C THR A 781 -8.01 -28.66 1.13
N ILE A 782 -9.13 -28.81 1.85
CA ILE A 782 -9.42 -30.00 2.66
C ILE A 782 -9.47 -31.25 1.78
N GLU A 783 -10.15 -31.18 0.62
CA GLU A 783 -10.21 -32.28 -0.36
C GLU A 783 -8.84 -32.82 -0.74
N ARG A 784 -7.81 -31.97 -0.84
CA ARG A 784 -6.45 -32.40 -1.24
C ARG A 784 -5.66 -33.06 -0.13
N LEU A 785 -5.92 -32.69 1.14
CA LEU A 785 -5.29 -33.33 2.30
C LEU A 785 -5.66 -34.82 2.40
N ASN A 786 -6.83 -35.20 1.88
CA ASN A 786 -7.28 -36.59 1.80
C ASN A 786 -6.46 -37.44 0.80
N TYR A 787 -5.66 -36.83 -0.09
CA TYR A 787 -4.92 -37.54 -1.15
C TYR A 787 -3.40 -37.26 -1.17
N ALA A 788 -2.93 -36.20 -0.52
CA ALA A 788 -1.51 -35.81 -0.48
C ALA A 788 -1.21 -34.97 0.77
N ASN A 789 0.02 -35.04 1.27
CA ASN A 789 0.45 -34.27 2.44
C ASN A 789 1.06 -32.91 2.06
N VAL A 790 0.91 -31.93 2.95
CA VAL A 790 1.52 -30.60 2.79
C VAL A 790 2.85 -30.55 3.53
N ILE A 791 3.93 -30.26 2.81
CA ILE A 791 5.28 -30.13 3.38
C ILE A 791 5.36 -28.85 4.21
N THR A 792 5.13 -27.69 3.59
CA THR A 792 5.00 -26.40 4.28
C THR A 792 4.50 -25.30 3.34
N GLN A 793 4.07 -24.17 3.90
CA GLN A 793 3.65 -22.96 3.19
C GLN A 793 4.87 -22.17 2.68
N VAL A 794 4.93 -21.91 1.37
CA VAL A 794 6.11 -21.31 0.73
C VAL A 794 5.86 -19.96 0.07
N TRP A 795 4.74 -19.78 -0.63
CA TRP A 795 4.50 -18.66 -1.55
C TRP A 795 3.18 -17.90 -1.28
N PRO A 796 3.17 -16.57 -1.19
CA PRO A 796 1.94 -15.78 -1.06
C PRO A 796 1.25 -15.57 -2.43
N ALA A 797 0.07 -16.13 -2.63
CA ALA A 797 -0.67 -16.05 -3.90
C ALA A 797 -1.98 -15.24 -3.78
N ARG A 798 -2.38 -14.64 -4.91
CA ARG A 798 -3.71 -14.07 -5.15
C ARG A 798 -3.95 -13.98 -6.66
N THR A 799 -5.20 -13.95 -7.09
CA THR A 799 -5.56 -13.69 -8.50
C THR A 799 -6.79 -12.79 -8.56
N CYS A 800 -6.83 -11.87 -9.51
CA CYS A 800 -7.87 -10.84 -9.56
C CYS A 800 -8.22 -10.42 -10.99
N PHE A 801 -9.49 -10.05 -11.18
CA PHE A 801 -9.95 -9.25 -12.30
C PHE A 801 -9.43 -7.83 -12.13
N MET A 802 -8.65 -7.37 -13.11
CA MET A 802 -8.09 -6.03 -13.20
C MET A 802 -8.90 -5.21 -14.22
N PHE A 803 -9.16 -3.95 -13.90
CA PHE A 803 -9.81 -2.99 -14.83
C PHE A 803 -9.58 -1.54 -14.41
N LEU A 804 -9.74 -0.61 -15.35
CA LEU A 804 -9.76 0.83 -15.06
C LEU A 804 -11.13 1.25 -14.51
N THR A 805 -11.15 1.86 -13.33
CA THR A 805 -12.33 2.53 -12.78
C THR A 805 -12.29 4.02 -13.09
N VAL A 806 -13.20 4.48 -13.94
CA VAL A 806 -13.47 5.90 -14.19
C VAL A 806 -14.58 6.42 -13.26
N PRO A 807 -14.63 7.74 -13.00
CA PRO A 807 -15.76 8.38 -12.32
C PRO A 807 -17.11 8.02 -12.95
N SER A 808 -18.15 7.94 -12.10
CA SER A 808 -19.50 7.50 -12.50
C SER A 808 -20.09 8.36 -13.62
N SER A 809 -20.34 7.75 -14.79
CA SER A 809 -21.01 8.40 -15.92
C SER A 809 -22.54 8.54 -15.74
N LYS A 810 -23.06 8.42 -14.52
CA LYS A 810 -24.48 8.60 -14.20
C LYS A 810 -24.76 10.09 -13.98
N VAL A 811 -25.82 10.59 -14.61
CA VAL A 811 -26.29 11.97 -14.42
C VAL A 811 -26.87 12.12 -13.02
N ASP A 812 -26.12 12.74 -12.10
CA ASP A 812 -26.63 13.12 -10.78
C ASP A 812 -27.45 14.41 -10.89
N MET A 813 -28.78 14.27 -10.96
CA MET A 813 -29.71 15.39 -11.01
C MET A 813 -29.67 16.28 -9.75
N ASN A 814 -29.13 15.77 -8.62
CA ASN A 814 -28.97 16.54 -7.39
C ASN A 814 -27.66 17.34 -7.33
N LEU A 815 -26.78 17.22 -8.32
CA LEU A 815 -25.47 17.90 -8.37
C LEU A 815 -25.60 19.43 -8.19
N ILE A 816 -26.66 20.03 -8.74
CA ILE A 816 -26.97 21.47 -8.62
C ILE A 816 -27.31 21.87 -7.17
N PHE A 817 -27.97 21.00 -6.40
CA PHE A 817 -28.42 21.31 -5.04
C PHE A 817 -27.40 20.94 -3.97
N ARG A 818 -26.45 20.05 -4.29
CA ARG A 818 -25.38 19.55 -3.42
C ARG A 818 -24.49 20.60 -2.72
N PRO A 819 -24.23 21.81 -3.27
CA PRO A 819 -23.37 22.82 -2.62
C PRO A 819 -23.88 23.35 -1.26
N PHE A 820 -25.20 23.41 -1.06
CA PHE A 820 -25.81 23.88 0.19
C PHE A 820 -26.61 22.78 0.89
N SER A 821 -26.69 22.86 2.22
CA SER A 821 -27.62 22.01 2.97
C SER A 821 -29.07 22.41 2.67
N ARG A 822 -30.02 21.46 2.79
CA ARG A 822 -31.45 21.74 2.57
C ARG A 822 -31.95 22.91 3.42
N ASN A 823 -31.49 23.01 4.67
CA ASN A 823 -31.84 24.12 5.57
C ASN A 823 -31.37 25.48 5.03
N VAL A 824 -30.14 25.54 4.48
CA VAL A 824 -29.62 26.78 3.86
C VAL A 824 -30.42 27.15 2.61
N TRP A 825 -30.79 26.17 1.76
CA TRP A 825 -31.68 26.42 0.62
C TRP A 825 -33.05 26.99 1.06
N TYR A 826 -33.67 26.44 2.11
CA TYR A 826 -34.94 26.97 2.63
C TYR A 826 -34.79 28.40 3.17
N MET A 827 -33.71 28.70 3.90
CA MET A 827 -33.45 30.06 4.40
C MET A 827 -33.17 31.07 3.28
N ILE A 828 -32.43 30.68 2.24
CA ILE A 828 -32.22 31.53 1.06
C ILE A 828 -33.55 31.82 0.37
N LEU A 829 -34.40 30.81 0.14
CA LEU A 829 -35.70 30.97 -0.51
C LEU A 829 -36.66 31.86 0.31
N LEU A 830 -36.67 31.70 1.64
CA LEU A 830 -37.41 32.57 2.57
C LEU A 830 -36.93 34.02 2.48
N LEU A 831 -35.61 34.25 2.53
CA LEU A 831 -35.02 35.59 2.42
C LEU A 831 -35.33 36.25 1.07
N ILE A 832 -35.32 35.49 -0.03
CA ILE A 832 -35.70 36.01 -1.36
C ILE A 832 -37.16 36.48 -1.37
N ILE A 833 -38.08 35.75 -0.76
CA ILE A 833 -39.50 36.16 -0.65
C ILE A 833 -39.62 37.45 0.19
N VAL A 834 -38.90 37.54 1.32
CA VAL A 834 -38.88 38.75 2.17
C VAL A 834 -38.30 39.95 1.41
N ILE A 835 -37.22 39.78 0.66
CA ILE A 835 -36.61 40.84 -0.18
C ILE A 835 -37.59 41.30 -1.27
N ILE A 836 -38.27 40.37 -1.96
CA ILE A 836 -39.30 40.70 -2.96
C ILE A 836 -40.44 41.51 -2.34
N PHE A 837 -40.94 41.10 -1.17
CA PHE A 837 -42.02 41.79 -0.49
C PHE A 837 -41.60 43.19 0.01
N ALA A 838 -40.41 43.31 0.61
CA ALA A 838 -39.87 44.57 1.08
C ALA A 838 -39.63 45.57 -0.06
N MET A 839 -38.98 45.14 -1.15
CA MET A 839 -38.76 45.98 -2.33
C MET A 839 -40.06 46.38 -3.01
N TRP A 840 -41.05 45.49 -3.08
CA TRP A 840 -42.38 45.83 -3.61
C TRP A 840 -43.11 46.87 -2.75
N ILE A 841 -43.05 46.76 -1.41
CA ILE A 841 -43.58 47.78 -0.50
C ILE A 841 -42.88 49.12 -0.76
N ILE A 842 -41.55 49.13 -0.87
CA ILE A 842 -40.77 50.35 -1.13
C ILE A 842 -41.20 50.98 -2.46
N PHE A 843 -41.23 50.26 -3.58
CA PHE A 843 -41.65 50.80 -4.87
C PHE A 843 -43.11 51.29 -4.89
N LYS A 844 -44.00 50.64 -4.12
CA LYS A 844 -45.40 51.06 -3.96
C LYS A 844 -45.55 52.34 -3.13
N LEU A 845 -44.69 52.54 -2.13
CA LEU A 845 -44.64 53.77 -1.32
C LEU A 845 -43.97 54.92 -2.09
N GLU A 846 -42.92 54.64 -2.87
CA GLU A 846 -42.21 55.59 -3.72
C GLU A 846 -43.04 56.04 -4.96
N LYS A 847 -44.22 55.42 -5.18
CA LYS A 847 -45.21 55.71 -6.25
C LYS A 847 -44.68 55.55 -7.68
N ASP A 848 -43.62 54.77 -7.88
CA ASP A 848 -42.99 54.58 -9.19
C ASP A 848 -43.83 53.65 -10.09
N ALA A 849 -44.72 54.26 -10.90
CA ALA A 849 -45.69 53.56 -11.76
C ALA A 849 -45.06 52.65 -12.84
N ILE A 850 -43.74 52.72 -13.06
CA ILE A 850 -42.97 51.84 -13.95
C ILE A 850 -42.53 50.56 -13.25
N TYR A 851 -42.30 50.61 -11.92
CA TYR A 851 -41.68 49.52 -11.15
C TYR A 851 -42.61 48.90 -10.10
N SER A 852 -43.73 49.55 -9.76
CA SER A 852 -44.72 49.06 -8.78
C SER A 852 -45.50 47.80 -9.19
N ASP A 853 -45.28 47.29 -10.42
CA ASP A 853 -45.78 46.00 -10.87
C ASP A 853 -45.01 44.84 -10.21
N TYR A 854 -45.74 43.83 -9.73
CA TYR A 854 -45.19 42.65 -9.08
C TYR A 854 -44.26 41.87 -10.02
N GLY A 855 -44.63 41.69 -11.30
CA GLY A 855 -43.82 40.94 -12.27
C GLY A 855 -42.48 41.62 -12.53
N SER A 856 -42.50 42.94 -12.66
CA SER A 856 -41.32 43.77 -12.86
C SER A 856 -40.40 43.77 -11.63
N THR A 857 -40.97 43.84 -10.41
CA THR A 857 -40.20 43.75 -9.16
C THR A 857 -39.48 42.41 -9.02
N VAL A 858 -40.17 41.30 -9.29
CA VAL A 858 -39.59 39.94 -9.22
C VAL A 858 -38.43 39.77 -10.21
N LEU A 859 -38.56 40.28 -11.44
CA LEU A 859 -37.50 40.20 -12.45
C LEU A 859 -36.25 41.01 -12.06
N ILE A 860 -36.42 42.22 -11.50
CA ILE A 860 -35.31 43.05 -11.01
C ILE A 860 -34.50 42.32 -9.93
N ILE A 861 -35.18 41.67 -8.99
CA ILE A 861 -34.54 40.98 -7.86
C ILE A 861 -33.92 39.65 -8.31
N ALA A 862 -34.57 38.90 -9.20
CA ALA A 862 -33.97 37.72 -9.82
C ALA A 862 -32.68 38.06 -10.57
N ALA A 863 -32.62 39.19 -11.30
CA ALA A 863 -31.42 39.65 -11.98
C ALA A 863 -30.34 40.17 -11.02
N ALA A 864 -30.71 40.81 -9.90
CA ALA A 864 -29.76 41.23 -8.87
C ALA A 864 -29.10 40.03 -8.17
N LEU A 865 -29.88 39.02 -7.80
CA LEU A 865 -29.40 37.75 -7.22
C LEU A 865 -28.55 36.95 -8.23
N SER A 866 -28.89 37.02 -9.52
CA SER A 866 -28.10 36.41 -10.60
C SER A 866 -26.91 37.26 -11.07
N GLN A 867 -26.67 38.43 -10.44
CA GLN A 867 -25.59 39.38 -10.73
C GLN A 867 -25.58 40.00 -12.13
N GLN A 868 -26.72 40.02 -12.83
CA GLN A 868 -26.81 40.42 -14.23
C GLN A 868 -27.17 41.90 -14.47
N GLY A 869 -27.41 42.67 -13.39
CA GLY A 869 -27.49 44.14 -13.43
C GLY A 869 -28.56 44.70 -14.38
N LEU A 870 -29.85 44.46 -14.10
CA LEU A 870 -30.92 45.19 -14.80
C LEU A 870 -30.84 46.70 -14.50
N PRO A 871 -31.23 47.58 -15.45
CA PRO A 871 -31.19 49.03 -15.27
C PRO A 871 -32.25 49.51 -14.26
N PHE A 872 -31.85 49.52 -12.99
CA PHE A 872 -32.60 50.06 -11.88
C PHE A 872 -32.17 51.52 -11.65
N ILE A 873 -33.09 52.46 -11.89
CA ILE A 873 -32.86 53.91 -11.71
C ILE A 873 -33.95 54.45 -10.79
N SER A 874 -33.72 54.36 -9.48
CA SER A 874 -34.49 55.10 -8.48
C SER A 874 -33.79 56.42 -8.13
N ASN A 875 -34.59 57.44 -7.81
CA ASN A 875 -34.11 58.72 -7.28
C ASN A 875 -34.04 58.76 -5.74
N GLN A 876 -34.54 57.73 -5.03
CA GLN A 876 -34.60 57.70 -3.57
C GLN A 876 -33.49 56.85 -2.94
N SER A 877 -32.97 57.29 -1.79
CA SER A 877 -31.89 56.60 -1.06
C SER A 877 -32.34 55.26 -0.49
N SER A 878 -33.60 55.14 -0.08
CA SER A 878 -34.25 53.92 0.45
C SER A 878 -34.09 52.72 -0.48
N SER A 879 -34.66 52.80 -1.68
CA SER A 879 -34.59 51.70 -2.65
C SER A 879 -33.19 51.50 -3.23
N ARG A 880 -32.34 52.53 -3.31
CA ARG A 880 -30.90 52.38 -3.63
C ARG A 880 -30.17 51.54 -2.58
N VAL A 881 -30.34 51.82 -1.29
CA VAL A 881 -29.70 51.07 -0.20
C VAL A 881 -30.21 49.63 -0.12
N ALA A 882 -31.52 49.41 -0.30
CA ALA A 882 -32.11 48.07 -0.30
C ALA A 882 -31.66 47.24 -1.51
N PHE A 883 -31.57 47.84 -2.70
CA PHE A 883 -31.03 47.19 -3.90
C PHE A 883 -29.52 46.87 -3.76
N PHE A 884 -28.74 47.78 -3.19
CA PHE A 884 -27.31 47.58 -2.90
C PHE A 884 -27.08 46.41 -1.93
N HIS A 885 -27.85 46.32 -0.83
CA HIS A 885 -27.77 45.17 0.08
C HIS A 885 -28.28 43.87 -0.58
N THR A 886 -29.27 43.95 -1.47
CA THR A 886 -29.71 42.79 -2.28
C THR A 886 -28.61 42.31 -3.22
N MET A 887 -27.84 43.22 -3.82
CA MET A 887 -26.67 42.88 -4.63
C MET A 887 -25.51 42.32 -3.79
N ILE A 888 -25.26 42.83 -2.58
CA ILE A 888 -24.27 42.22 -1.65
C ILE A 888 -24.72 40.82 -1.22
N PHE A 889 -26.01 40.61 -0.93
CA PHE A 889 -26.53 39.28 -0.62
C PHE A 889 -26.43 38.33 -1.82
N GLY A 890 -26.75 38.79 -3.03
CA GLY A 890 -26.53 38.04 -4.27
C GLY A 890 -25.05 37.76 -4.55
N LEU A 891 -24.15 38.67 -4.16
CA LEU A 891 -22.70 38.45 -4.16
C LEU A 891 -22.35 37.30 -3.20
N LEU A 892 -22.70 37.42 -1.93
CA LEU A 892 -22.37 36.44 -0.90
C LEU A 892 -23.02 35.06 -1.15
N VAL A 893 -24.26 34.97 -1.64
CA VAL A 893 -24.89 33.67 -1.92
C VAL A 893 -24.25 32.97 -3.12
N TYR A 894 -23.97 33.67 -4.23
CA TYR A 894 -23.23 33.07 -5.34
C TYR A 894 -21.76 32.77 -4.95
N ASN A 895 -21.12 33.62 -4.13
CA ASN A 895 -19.84 33.33 -3.48
C ASN A 895 -19.88 31.97 -2.78
N TYR A 896 -20.81 31.75 -1.85
CA TYR A 896 -20.84 30.52 -1.06
C TYR A 896 -21.32 29.29 -1.86
N TYR A 897 -21.86 29.47 -3.08
CA TYR A 897 -22.20 28.39 -4.02
C TYR A 897 -21.02 27.98 -4.93
N SER A 898 -20.29 28.95 -5.51
CA SER A 898 -19.40 28.74 -6.68
C SER A 898 -18.19 27.81 -6.46
N ALA A 899 -17.70 27.62 -5.23
CA ALA A 899 -16.63 26.68 -4.91
C ALA A 899 -17.05 25.62 -3.89
N ALA A 900 -18.23 25.74 -3.26
CA ALA A 900 -18.88 24.58 -2.66
C ALA A 900 -19.15 23.49 -3.72
N ILE A 901 -19.55 23.89 -4.94
CA ILE A 901 -19.64 22.97 -6.08
C ILE A 901 -18.26 22.44 -6.53
N VAL A 902 -17.17 23.22 -6.40
CA VAL A 902 -15.79 22.80 -6.74
C VAL A 902 -15.21 21.83 -5.71
N SER A 903 -15.32 22.14 -4.42
CA SER A 903 -14.91 21.27 -3.32
C SER A 903 -15.65 19.93 -3.38
N SER A 904 -16.96 19.94 -3.65
CA SER A 904 -17.75 18.73 -3.88
C SER A 904 -17.39 17.95 -5.16
N ARG A 905 -16.49 18.48 -6.01
CA ARG A 905 -15.94 17.81 -7.20
C ARG A 905 -14.52 17.29 -6.97
N LEU A 906 -13.68 18.05 -6.26
CA LEU A 906 -12.32 17.63 -5.87
C LEU A 906 -12.37 16.48 -4.85
N ASN A 907 -13.27 16.58 -3.86
CA ASN A 907 -13.48 15.56 -2.84
C ASN A 907 -14.49 14.48 -3.27
N ALA A 908 -14.64 14.26 -4.58
CA ALA A 908 -15.39 13.12 -5.11
C ALA A 908 -14.47 11.89 -5.13
N PRO A 909 -14.66 10.88 -4.26
CA PRO A 909 -13.84 9.68 -4.31
C PRO A 909 -14.07 8.95 -5.64
N LEU A 910 -13.00 8.31 -6.16
CA LEU A 910 -13.18 7.29 -7.17
C LEU A 910 -14.08 6.20 -6.59
N ASP A 911 -15.26 6.01 -7.19
CA ASP A 911 -16.27 5.01 -6.82
C ASP A 911 -15.76 3.61 -7.23
N LYS A 912 -14.68 3.17 -6.58
CA LYS A 912 -14.04 1.87 -6.81
C LYS A 912 -14.98 0.78 -6.38
N MET A 913 -15.31 -0.09 -7.33
CA MET A 913 -16.12 -1.27 -7.08
C MET A 913 -15.57 -2.04 -5.88
N ASN A 914 -16.46 -2.37 -4.93
CA ASN A 914 -16.11 -3.23 -3.80
C ASN A 914 -15.49 -4.54 -4.31
N ASP A 915 -14.49 -5.06 -3.58
CA ASP A 915 -13.80 -6.32 -3.85
C ASP A 915 -14.77 -7.51 -3.66
N SER A 916 -15.58 -7.77 -4.69
CA SER A 916 -16.77 -8.61 -4.63
C SER A 916 -17.18 -9.08 -6.03
N LEU A 917 -17.18 -10.39 -6.24
CA LEU A 917 -17.56 -11.00 -7.52
C LEU A 917 -19.04 -10.71 -7.89
N TYR A 918 -19.94 -10.61 -6.92
CA TYR A 918 -21.32 -10.15 -7.14
C TYR A 918 -21.39 -8.76 -7.78
N SER A 919 -20.51 -7.84 -7.34
CA SER A 919 -20.45 -6.48 -7.88
C SER A 919 -19.91 -6.49 -9.32
N LEU A 920 -18.92 -7.33 -9.58
CA LEU A 920 -18.34 -7.52 -10.92
C LEU A 920 -19.38 -8.06 -11.92
N VAL A 921 -20.15 -9.10 -11.57
CA VAL A 921 -21.24 -9.61 -12.42
C VAL A 921 -22.33 -8.54 -12.62
N LYS A 922 -22.76 -7.86 -11.54
CA LYS A 922 -23.80 -6.83 -11.58
C LYS A 922 -23.42 -5.61 -12.42
N SER A 923 -22.12 -5.35 -12.62
CA SER A 923 -21.61 -4.26 -13.46
C SER A 923 -21.89 -4.43 -14.96
N LYS A 924 -22.14 -5.67 -15.42
CA LYS A 924 -22.25 -6.04 -16.85
C LYS A 924 -21.01 -5.66 -17.69
N MET A 925 -19.83 -5.63 -17.08
CA MET A 925 -18.57 -5.49 -17.81
C MET A 925 -18.29 -6.73 -18.66
N SER A 926 -17.57 -6.54 -19.76
CA SER A 926 -17.05 -7.64 -20.57
C SER A 926 -15.83 -8.26 -19.89
N LEU A 927 -15.85 -9.58 -19.70
CA LEU A 927 -14.86 -10.32 -18.92
C LEU A 927 -14.03 -11.23 -19.83
N ALA A 928 -12.72 -11.29 -19.58
CA ALA A 928 -11.85 -12.36 -20.05
C ALA A 928 -10.80 -12.70 -18.99
N ALA A 929 -10.10 -13.82 -19.19
CA ALA A 929 -8.99 -14.25 -18.35
C ALA A 929 -7.77 -14.63 -19.20
N PHE A 930 -6.60 -14.68 -18.58
CA PHE A 930 -5.50 -15.49 -19.08
C PHE A 930 -5.92 -16.97 -19.05
N LYS A 931 -5.47 -17.78 -20.03
CA LYS A 931 -5.82 -19.21 -20.10
C LYS A 931 -4.94 -20.04 -19.18
N ASP A 932 -4.97 -19.73 -17.88
CA ASP A 932 -4.19 -20.45 -16.88
C ASP A 932 -4.85 -21.77 -16.44
N ILE A 933 -4.03 -22.75 -16.08
CA ILE A 933 -4.46 -24.14 -15.83
C ILE A 933 -5.26 -24.24 -14.52
N TYR A 934 -4.89 -23.48 -13.49
CA TYR A 934 -5.63 -23.48 -12.22
C TYR A 934 -6.91 -22.62 -12.27
N PHE A 935 -7.18 -21.86 -13.34
CA PHE A 935 -8.31 -20.92 -13.39
C PHE A 935 -9.67 -21.65 -13.31
N SER A 936 -9.81 -22.80 -13.96
CA SER A 936 -10.98 -23.68 -13.83
C SER A 936 -11.16 -24.21 -12.41
N VAL A 937 -10.05 -24.54 -11.74
CA VAL A 937 -10.04 -25.06 -10.36
C VAL A 937 -10.51 -24.00 -9.37
N LEU A 938 -10.10 -22.74 -9.57
CA LEU A 938 -10.58 -21.62 -8.75
C LEU A 938 -12.08 -21.41 -8.90
N LEU A 939 -12.67 -21.67 -10.08
CA LEU A 939 -14.12 -21.58 -10.31
C LEU A 939 -14.92 -22.72 -9.67
N GLN A 940 -14.29 -23.84 -9.34
CA GLN A 940 -14.94 -24.99 -8.66
C GLN A 940 -15.04 -24.80 -7.12
N SER A 941 -14.64 -23.64 -6.59
CA SER A 941 -14.70 -23.37 -5.15
C SER A 941 -16.14 -23.39 -4.62
N SER A 942 -16.31 -23.99 -3.44
CA SER A 942 -17.59 -24.01 -2.71
C SER A 942 -18.05 -22.64 -2.20
N ALA A 943 -17.23 -21.59 -2.28
CA ALA A 943 -17.58 -20.23 -1.86
C ALA A 943 -18.72 -19.62 -2.69
N GLU A 944 -19.73 -19.03 -2.01
CA GLU A 944 -20.96 -18.55 -2.64
C GLU A 944 -20.74 -17.44 -3.69
N ASP A 945 -19.73 -16.58 -3.49
CA ASP A 945 -19.37 -15.51 -4.42
C ASP A 945 -18.72 -16.06 -5.70
N VAL A 946 -17.94 -17.13 -5.57
CA VAL A 946 -17.37 -17.88 -6.70
C VAL A 946 -18.45 -18.66 -7.44
N GLN A 947 -19.32 -19.41 -6.75
CA GLN A 947 -20.41 -20.15 -7.42
C GLN A 947 -21.36 -19.23 -8.21
N TYR A 948 -21.66 -18.05 -7.66
CA TYR A 948 -22.46 -17.04 -8.37
C TYR A 948 -21.72 -16.50 -9.61
N PHE A 949 -20.41 -16.28 -9.50
CA PHE A 949 -19.57 -15.87 -10.61
C PHE A 949 -19.46 -16.95 -11.70
N GLN A 950 -19.25 -18.21 -11.33
CA GLN A 950 -19.15 -19.35 -12.26
C GLN A 950 -20.38 -19.44 -13.17
N LYS A 951 -21.58 -19.38 -12.58
CA LYS A 951 -22.86 -19.41 -13.32
C LYS A 951 -22.97 -18.29 -14.35
N HIS A 952 -22.39 -17.11 -14.08
CA HIS A 952 -22.30 -16.03 -15.06
C HIS A 952 -21.22 -16.29 -16.12
N TRP A 953 -20.02 -16.69 -15.70
CA TRP A 953 -18.87 -16.98 -16.57
C TRP A 953 -19.19 -18.06 -17.62
N GLU A 954 -19.98 -19.06 -17.27
CA GLU A 954 -20.41 -20.14 -18.16
C GLU A 954 -21.35 -19.68 -19.28
N THR A 955 -22.01 -18.52 -19.14
CA THR A 955 -22.82 -17.93 -20.23
C THR A 955 -21.96 -17.28 -21.33
N ILE A 956 -20.69 -16.97 -21.05
CA ILE A 956 -19.80 -16.30 -22.01
C ILE A 956 -19.35 -17.32 -23.08
N PRO A 957 -19.40 -17.02 -24.40
CA PRO A 957 -18.90 -17.93 -25.43
C PRO A 957 -17.41 -18.24 -25.26
N GLN A 958 -17.02 -19.51 -25.36
CA GLN A 958 -15.65 -19.98 -25.06
C GLN A 958 -14.55 -19.20 -25.81
N LYS A 959 -14.78 -18.85 -27.09
CA LYS A 959 -13.86 -18.03 -27.92
C LYS A 959 -13.62 -16.61 -27.40
N LYS A 960 -14.42 -16.12 -26.44
CA LYS A 960 -14.29 -14.79 -25.81
C LYS A 960 -13.79 -14.83 -24.36
N ARG A 961 -13.76 -16.01 -23.72
CA ARG A 961 -13.35 -16.17 -22.32
C ARG A 961 -11.85 -15.93 -22.09
N PHE A 962 -11.00 -16.20 -23.09
CA PHE A 962 -9.56 -16.26 -22.91
C PHE A 962 -8.80 -15.39 -23.91
N LEU A 963 -7.73 -14.74 -23.44
CA LEU A 963 -6.84 -13.88 -24.24
C LEU A 963 -5.38 -13.98 -23.74
N SER A 964 -4.44 -13.58 -24.60
CA SER A 964 -3.04 -13.32 -24.22
C SER A 964 -2.95 -12.21 -23.16
N ILE A 965 -1.80 -12.09 -22.49
CA ILE A 965 -1.59 -11.03 -21.47
C ILE A 965 -1.54 -9.67 -22.16
N GLU A 966 -0.90 -9.62 -23.32
CA GLU A 966 -0.75 -8.48 -24.20
C GLU A 966 -2.12 -7.96 -24.69
N ASP A 967 -2.95 -8.85 -25.25
CA ASP A 967 -4.33 -8.54 -25.64
C ASP A 967 -5.20 -8.13 -24.44
N GLY A 968 -5.01 -8.77 -23.30
CA GLY A 968 -5.75 -8.49 -22.06
C GLY A 968 -5.45 -7.10 -21.52
N VAL A 969 -4.16 -6.75 -21.44
CA VAL A 969 -3.69 -5.43 -20.98
C VAL A 969 -4.09 -4.33 -21.96
N GLU A 970 -3.95 -4.55 -23.27
CA GLU A 970 -4.39 -3.53 -24.24
C GLU A 970 -5.92 -3.36 -24.22
N LYS A 971 -6.69 -4.43 -24.04
CA LYS A 971 -8.15 -4.33 -23.90
C LYS A 971 -8.59 -3.73 -22.57
N MET A 972 -7.84 -3.84 -21.48
CA MET A 972 -8.13 -3.17 -20.20
C MET A 972 -8.15 -1.64 -20.28
N LYS A 973 -7.53 -1.04 -21.31
CA LYS A 973 -7.67 0.40 -21.62
C LYS A 973 -9.10 0.79 -22.01
N ASN A 974 -9.93 -0.17 -22.45
CA ASN A 974 -11.32 0.08 -22.81
C ASN A 974 -12.23 0.09 -21.58
N LEU A 975 -13.01 1.17 -21.46
CA LEU A 975 -14.02 1.31 -20.42
C LEU A 975 -15.06 0.19 -20.56
N ARG A 976 -15.26 -0.58 -19.48
CA ARG A 976 -16.07 -1.82 -19.39
C ARG A 976 -15.41 -3.13 -19.84
N PHE A 977 -14.08 -3.21 -19.93
CA PHE A 977 -13.36 -4.48 -19.99
C PHE A 977 -12.71 -4.83 -18.64
N ALA A 978 -12.72 -6.09 -18.24
CA ALA A 978 -11.98 -6.59 -17.08
C ALA A 978 -11.25 -7.90 -17.41
N TYR A 979 -9.97 -7.98 -17.01
CA TYR A 979 -9.06 -9.07 -17.33
C TYR A 979 -8.55 -9.77 -16.07
N HIS A 980 -8.69 -11.09 -15.98
CA HIS A 980 -8.17 -11.89 -14.85
C HIS A 980 -6.85 -12.58 -15.16
N ALA A 981 -5.88 -12.49 -14.24
CA ALA A 981 -4.67 -13.33 -14.22
C ALA A 981 -3.95 -13.26 -12.86
N VAL A 982 -2.73 -13.83 -12.78
CA VAL A 982 -1.78 -13.56 -11.67
C VAL A 982 -1.23 -12.14 -11.80
N PRO A 983 -1.20 -11.33 -10.72
CA PRO A 983 -0.59 -10.00 -10.75
C PRO A 983 0.88 -10.01 -11.16
N ASP A 984 1.67 -11.00 -10.72
CA ASP A 984 3.08 -11.15 -11.06
C ASP A 984 3.35 -11.23 -12.57
N ASN A 985 2.42 -11.78 -13.34
CA ASN A 985 2.55 -11.95 -14.79
C ASN A 985 2.05 -10.71 -15.56
N VAL A 986 1.07 -9.97 -15.01
CA VAL A 986 0.42 -8.81 -15.68
C VAL A 986 1.08 -7.48 -15.35
N TYR A 987 1.53 -7.29 -14.11
CA TYR A 987 2.15 -6.04 -13.67
C TYR A 987 3.37 -5.58 -14.51
N PRO A 988 4.26 -6.47 -15.04
CA PRO A 988 5.33 -6.05 -15.95
C PRO A 988 4.82 -5.37 -17.23
N PHE A 989 3.63 -5.73 -17.71
CA PHE A 989 3.00 -5.13 -18.89
C PHE A 989 2.23 -3.86 -18.53
N ILE A 990 1.60 -3.79 -17.35
CA ILE A 990 0.98 -2.55 -16.85
C ILE A 990 2.03 -1.46 -16.62
N ASP A 991 3.15 -1.75 -15.93
CA ASP A 991 4.25 -0.78 -15.70
C ASP A 991 4.91 -0.29 -17.03
N ARG A 992 4.65 -0.96 -18.17
CA ARG A 992 5.13 -0.58 -19.52
C ARG A 992 4.07 0.12 -20.38
N ASN A 993 2.80 -0.28 -20.30
CA ASN A 993 1.75 0.12 -21.25
C ASN A 993 0.73 1.12 -20.69
N PHE A 994 0.72 1.40 -19.38
CA PHE A 994 -0.26 2.26 -18.72
C PHE A 994 0.38 3.56 -18.20
N ASP A 995 -0.30 4.68 -18.42
CA ASP A 995 0.05 5.96 -17.79
C ASP A 995 -0.13 5.93 -16.27
N LYS A 996 0.57 6.81 -15.56
CA LYS A 996 0.47 6.93 -14.08
C LYS A 996 -0.96 7.15 -13.59
N GLU A 997 -1.81 7.82 -14.39
CA GLU A 997 -3.24 7.97 -14.09
C GLU A 997 -4.00 6.64 -14.21
N MET A 998 -3.76 5.86 -15.27
CA MET A 998 -4.36 4.54 -15.45
C MET A 998 -3.95 3.57 -14.33
N ILE A 999 -2.68 3.62 -13.90
CA ILE A 999 -2.16 2.87 -12.75
C ILE A 999 -2.90 3.23 -11.45
N CYS A 1000 -3.28 4.50 -11.25
CA CYS A 1000 -4.11 4.92 -10.11
C CYS A 1000 -5.59 4.55 -10.25
N GLN A 1001 -6.15 4.59 -11.47
CA GLN A 1001 -7.51 4.15 -11.78
C GLN A 1001 -7.70 2.63 -11.71
N LEU A 1002 -6.62 1.84 -11.73
CA LEU A 1002 -6.64 0.39 -11.62
C LEU A 1002 -7.39 -0.08 -10.36
N THR A 1003 -8.37 -0.98 -10.56
CA THR A 1003 -9.12 -1.68 -9.51
C THR A 1003 -8.91 -3.18 -9.68
N GLU A 1004 -8.83 -3.88 -8.56
CA GLU A 1004 -8.58 -5.32 -8.47
C GLU A 1004 -9.74 -5.96 -7.70
N VAL A 1005 -10.47 -6.88 -8.33
CA VAL A 1005 -11.50 -7.71 -7.68
C VAL A 1005 -10.98 -9.15 -7.64
N HIS A 1006 -10.79 -9.71 -6.46
CA HIS A 1006 -10.14 -11.01 -6.29
C HIS A 1006 -11.08 -12.17 -6.63
N LEU A 1007 -10.55 -13.14 -7.39
CA LEU A 1007 -11.13 -14.48 -7.51
C LEU A 1007 -10.46 -15.42 -6.50
N LEU A 1008 -9.13 -15.37 -6.40
CA LEU A 1008 -8.39 -15.93 -5.28
C LEU A 1008 -7.94 -14.78 -4.37
N ARG A 1009 -8.57 -14.67 -3.19
CA ARG A 1009 -8.16 -13.74 -2.13
C ARG A 1009 -6.74 -14.10 -1.62
N PRO A 1010 -5.97 -13.15 -1.06
CA PRO A 1010 -4.59 -13.41 -0.60
C PRO A 1010 -4.47 -14.61 0.35
N CYS A 1011 -3.75 -15.64 -0.09
CA CYS A 1011 -3.52 -16.88 0.65
C CYS A 1011 -2.05 -17.33 0.52
N SER A 1012 -1.70 -18.48 1.09
CA SER A 1012 -0.38 -19.10 0.92
C SER A 1012 -0.50 -20.46 0.24
N LEU A 1013 0.34 -20.69 -0.77
CA LEU A 1013 0.50 -21.97 -1.45
C LEU A 1013 1.57 -22.80 -0.74
N GLY A 1014 1.32 -24.11 -0.63
CA GLY A 1014 2.28 -25.07 -0.06
C GLY A 1014 2.99 -25.91 -1.13
N LEU A 1015 4.16 -26.45 -0.78
CA LEU A 1015 4.69 -27.63 -1.48
C LEU A 1015 4.07 -28.90 -0.88
N TRP A 1016 3.95 -29.94 -1.69
CA TRP A 1016 3.20 -31.17 -1.38
C TRP A 1016 4.07 -32.42 -1.54
N SER A 1017 3.75 -33.49 -0.83
CA SER A 1017 4.37 -34.82 -0.92
C SER A 1017 3.30 -35.91 -1.01
N THR A 1018 3.72 -37.13 -1.33
CA THR A 1018 2.86 -38.32 -1.17
C THR A 1018 2.43 -38.44 0.30
N GLN A 1019 1.33 -39.14 0.57
CA GLN A 1019 0.98 -39.50 1.94
C GLN A 1019 2.08 -40.43 2.50
N HIS A 1020 2.40 -40.28 3.79
CA HIS A 1020 3.47 -41.04 4.47
C HIS A 1020 4.87 -40.98 3.80
N SER A 1021 5.14 -39.98 2.95
CA SER A 1021 6.38 -39.89 2.17
C SER A 1021 7.65 -39.85 3.04
N PRO A 1022 8.66 -40.72 2.80
CA PRO A 1022 9.89 -40.78 3.61
C PRO A 1022 10.77 -39.50 3.50
N PHE A 1023 10.41 -38.58 2.61
CA PHE A 1023 11.09 -37.29 2.39
C PHE A 1023 10.33 -36.09 2.95
N GLN A 1024 9.10 -36.25 3.46
CA GLN A 1024 8.24 -35.14 3.89
C GLN A 1024 8.87 -34.32 5.01
N GLU A 1025 9.17 -34.96 6.14
CA GLU A 1025 9.63 -34.24 7.34
C GLU A 1025 11.04 -33.66 7.17
N ILE A 1026 11.95 -34.34 6.45
CA ILE A 1026 13.28 -33.76 6.19
C ILE A 1026 13.21 -32.53 5.28
N THR A 1027 12.34 -32.56 4.26
CA THR A 1027 12.13 -31.43 3.35
C THR A 1027 11.46 -30.27 4.09
N LYS A 1028 10.49 -30.55 4.97
CA LYS A 1028 9.86 -29.58 5.87
C LYS A 1028 10.88 -28.93 6.82
N ILE A 1029 11.76 -29.69 7.45
CA ILE A 1029 12.89 -29.18 8.25
C ILE A 1029 13.82 -28.30 7.39
N GLY A 1030 14.17 -28.73 6.18
CA GLY A 1030 15.01 -27.98 5.24
C GLY A 1030 14.39 -26.64 4.82
N ILE A 1031 13.10 -26.61 4.50
CA ILE A 1031 12.39 -25.38 4.12
C ILE A 1031 12.20 -24.45 5.32
N LEU A 1032 11.99 -24.99 6.53
CA LEU A 1032 11.99 -24.18 7.76
C LEU A 1032 13.33 -23.49 7.98
N LYS A 1033 14.47 -24.18 7.77
CA LYS A 1033 15.82 -23.57 7.78
C LYS A 1033 16.00 -22.50 6.69
N ILE A 1034 15.52 -22.76 5.46
CA ILE A 1034 15.54 -21.79 4.33
C ILE A 1034 14.67 -20.56 4.65
N SER A 1035 13.57 -20.73 5.38
CA SER A 1035 12.64 -19.65 5.76
C SER A 1035 13.20 -18.77 6.89
N THR A 1036 13.73 -19.37 7.97
CA THR A 1036 14.34 -18.62 9.08
C THR A 1036 15.64 -17.92 8.67
N SER A 1037 16.44 -18.54 7.79
CA SER A 1037 17.63 -17.91 7.19
C SER A 1037 17.32 -16.79 6.18
N GLY A 1038 16.04 -16.46 5.96
CA GLY A 1038 15.60 -15.41 5.04
C GLY A 1038 15.72 -15.74 3.55
N ILE A 1039 16.29 -16.90 3.18
CA ILE A 1039 16.46 -17.33 1.78
C ILE A 1039 15.10 -17.44 1.08
N ARG A 1040 14.07 -17.97 1.76
CA ARG A 1040 12.69 -17.98 1.21
C ARG A 1040 12.21 -16.58 0.83
N LYS A 1041 12.49 -15.57 1.66
CA LYS A 1041 12.12 -14.16 1.40
C LYS A 1041 12.91 -13.58 0.24
N ARG A 1042 14.20 -13.94 0.09
CA ARG A 1042 15.03 -13.58 -1.07
C ARG A 1042 14.41 -14.12 -2.36
N GLU A 1043 14.08 -15.41 -2.43
CA GLU A 1043 13.50 -16.01 -3.64
C GLU A 1043 12.07 -15.50 -3.91
N VAL A 1044 11.21 -15.33 -2.91
CA VAL A 1044 9.89 -14.67 -3.12
C VAL A 1044 10.08 -13.27 -3.73
N SER A 1045 11.04 -12.47 -3.24
CA SER A 1045 11.34 -11.14 -3.79
C SER A 1045 12.05 -11.15 -5.15
N ARG A 1046 12.58 -12.30 -5.57
CA ARG A 1046 13.22 -12.49 -6.88
C ARG A 1046 12.19 -12.79 -7.96
N TRP A 1047 11.26 -13.70 -7.67
CA TRP A 1047 10.31 -14.23 -8.65
C TRP A 1047 8.98 -13.45 -8.69
N SER A 1048 8.56 -12.81 -7.60
CA SER A 1048 7.37 -11.95 -7.59
C SER A 1048 7.64 -10.57 -8.18
N TYR A 1049 6.62 -9.94 -8.77
CA TYR A 1049 6.70 -8.59 -9.33
C TYR A 1049 5.95 -7.57 -8.45
N ARG A 1050 6.57 -6.40 -8.23
CA ARG A 1050 5.99 -5.36 -7.36
C ARG A 1050 4.68 -4.81 -7.95
N LYS A 1051 3.74 -4.40 -7.10
CA LYS A 1051 2.55 -3.68 -7.58
C LYS A 1051 2.96 -2.33 -8.21
N PRO A 1052 2.43 -1.97 -9.41
CA PRO A 1052 2.59 -0.66 -10.02
C PRO A 1052 2.33 0.48 -9.04
N TYR A 1053 3.25 1.44 -8.99
CA TYR A 1053 3.23 2.50 -7.98
C TYR A 1053 2.33 3.67 -8.41
N CYS A 1054 1.09 3.64 -7.93
CA CYS A 1054 0.24 4.84 -7.88
C CYS A 1054 0.72 5.76 -6.75
N ASN A 1055 1.07 7.01 -7.09
CA ASN A 1055 1.26 8.07 -6.11
C ASN A 1055 -0.12 8.59 -5.67
N LYS A 1056 -0.55 8.19 -4.46
CA LYS A 1056 -1.84 8.59 -3.87
C LYS A 1056 -1.94 10.07 -3.51
N ASP A 1057 -0.80 10.75 -3.41
CA ASP A 1057 -0.69 12.13 -2.94
C ASP A 1057 -0.84 13.14 -4.10
N LYS A 1058 -1.15 12.66 -5.32
CA LYS A 1058 -1.48 13.49 -6.49
C LYS A 1058 -2.93 13.29 -6.93
N TYR A 1059 -3.73 14.36 -6.80
CA TYR A 1059 -5.10 14.41 -7.30
C TYR A 1059 -5.14 14.49 -8.82
N HIS A 1060 -5.66 13.46 -9.48
CA HIS A 1060 -5.95 13.45 -10.91
C HIS A 1060 -7.34 14.06 -11.19
N VAL A 1061 -7.40 15.33 -11.60
CA VAL A 1061 -8.66 16.03 -11.89
C VAL A 1061 -9.04 15.92 -13.37
N SER A 1062 -10.11 15.16 -13.63
CA SER A 1062 -10.72 15.06 -14.96
C SER A 1062 -11.52 16.33 -15.32
N SER A 1063 -11.55 16.67 -16.61
CA SER A 1063 -12.37 17.77 -17.15
C SER A 1063 -13.88 17.49 -17.03
N VAL A 1064 -14.68 18.56 -16.89
CA VAL A 1064 -16.15 18.45 -16.82
C VAL A 1064 -16.70 17.88 -18.13
N THR A 1065 -17.54 16.86 -18.02
CA THR A 1065 -18.15 16.15 -19.16
C THR A 1065 -19.55 16.65 -19.47
N ILE A 1066 -20.02 16.43 -20.70
CA ILE A 1066 -21.38 16.81 -21.12
C ILE A 1066 -22.48 16.16 -20.24
N HIS A 1067 -22.24 14.95 -19.74
CA HIS A 1067 -23.19 14.23 -18.87
C HIS A 1067 -23.45 14.95 -17.55
N GLU A 1068 -22.47 15.70 -17.04
CA GLU A 1068 -22.56 16.43 -15.78
C GLU A 1068 -23.26 17.80 -15.97
N ALA A 1069 -23.34 18.28 -17.22
CA ALA A 1069 -24.11 19.47 -17.60
C ALA A 1069 -25.58 19.17 -17.97
N ILE A 1070 -25.95 17.90 -18.21
CA ILE A 1070 -27.32 17.50 -18.58
C ILE A 1070 -28.40 18.08 -17.65
N PRO A 1071 -28.27 18.09 -16.30
CA PRO A 1071 -29.31 18.64 -15.43
C PRO A 1071 -29.59 20.13 -15.69
N VAL A 1072 -28.54 20.92 -15.98
CA VAL A 1072 -28.64 22.34 -16.31
C VAL A 1072 -29.28 22.54 -17.69
N ILE A 1073 -28.89 21.71 -18.67
CA ILE A 1073 -29.46 21.75 -20.03
C ILE A 1073 -30.95 21.37 -20.02
N LEU A 1074 -31.37 20.43 -19.19
CA LEU A 1074 -32.79 20.06 -19.05
C LEU A 1074 -33.64 21.18 -18.45
N VAL A 1075 -33.13 21.89 -17.43
CA VAL A 1075 -33.80 23.09 -16.87
C VAL A 1075 -33.94 24.20 -17.92
N LEU A 1076 -32.88 24.42 -18.72
CA LEU A 1076 -32.88 25.39 -19.83
C LEU A 1076 -33.96 25.06 -20.87
N CYS A 1077 -33.98 23.83 -21.37
CA CYS A 1077 -34.95 23.37 -22.37
C CYS A 1077 -36.39 23.43 -21.84
N PHE A 1078 -36.63 23.03 -20.59
CA PHE A 1078 -37.95 23.12 -19.96
C PHE A 1078 -38.43 24.56 -19.85
N GLY A 1079 -37.57 25.50 -19.43
CA GLY A 1079 -37.90 26.93 -19.37
C GLY A 1079 -38.25 27.55 -20.73
N ILE A 1080 -37.53 27.17 -21.79
CA ILE A 1080 -37.82 27.61 -23.17
C ILE A 1080 -39.18 27.09 -23.64
N ILE A 1081 -39.46 25.80 -23.44
CA ILE A 1081 -40.73 25.16 -23.84
C ILE A 1081 -41.90 25.78 -23.07
N LEU A 1082 -41.78 25.94 -21.75
CA LEU A 1082 -42.80 26.55 -20.91
C LEU A 1082 -43.09 28.00 -21.33
N SER A 1083 -42.06 28.79 -21.62
CA SER A 1083 -42.21 30.17 -22.11
C SER A 1083 -42.94 30.22 -23.48
N ALA A 1084 -42.63 29.29 -24.39
CA ALA A 1084 -43.32 29.18 -25.68
C ALA A 1084 -44.79 28.78 -25.51
N VAL A 1085 -45.10 27.84 -24.61
CA VAL A 1085 -46.48 27.41 -24.30
C VAL A 1085 -47.29 28.55 -23.66
N ILE A 1086 -46.71 29.29 -22.71
CA ILE A 1086 -47.36 30.47 -22.10
C ILE A 1086 -47.63 31.53 -23.18
N CYS A 1087 -46.64 31.87 -24.01
CA CYS A 1087 -46.81 32.82 -25.10
C CYS A 1087 -47.89 32.38 -26.12
N PHE A 1088 -48.03 31.08 -26.38
CA PHE A 1088 -49.12 30.54 -27.20
C PHE A 1088 -50.49 30.72 -26.54
N ILE A 1089 -50.62 30.39 -25.25
CA ILE A 1089 -51.85 30.60 -24.46
C ILE A 1089 -52.22 32.08 -24.40
N GLU A 1090 -51.26 32.97 -24.12
CA GLU A 1090 -51.44 34.43 -24.15
C GLU A 1090 -51.95 34.91 -25.51
N ASN A 1091 -51.39 34.43 -26.62
CA ASN A 1091 -51.86 34.79 -27.96
C ASN A 1091 -53.29 34.30 -28.23
N VAL A 1092 -53.67 33.12 -27.73
CA VAL A 1092 -55.05 32.59 -27.84
C VAL A 1092 -56.02 33.41 -26.99
N VAL A 1093 -55.65 33.75 -25.75
CA VAL A 1093 -56.46 34.58 -24.83
C VAL A 1093 -56.59 36.00 -25.36
N PHE A 1094 -55.51 36.61 -25.84
CA PHE A 1094 -55.51 37.94 -26.46
C PHE A 1094 -56.41 37.99 -27.70
N ARG A 1095 -56.39 36.98 -28.57
CA ARG A 1095 -57.31 36.88 -29.72
C ARG A 1095 -58.78 36.71 -29.30
N LYS A 1096 -59.07 36.00 -28.21
CA LYS A 1096 -60.43 35.91 -27.62
C LYS A 1096 -60.88 37.22 -26.97
N LEU A 1097 -59.97 37.98 -26.36
CA LEU A 1097 -60.27 39.28 -25.75
C LEU A 1097 -60.42 40.39 -26.81
N SER A 1098 -59.59 40.41 -27.86
CA SER A 1098 -59.71 41.39 -28.95
C SER A 1098 -61.01 41.20 -29.74
N THR A 1099 -61.42 39.96 -29.99
CA THR A 1099 -62.73 39.67 -30.61
C THR A 1099 -63.91 40.05 -29.72
N LYS A 1100 -63.82 39.87 -28.38
CA LYS A 1100 -64.80 40.46 -27.45
C LYS A 1100 -64.81 41.99 -27.48
N GLN A 1101 -63.66 42.66 -27.49
CA GLN A 1101 -63.60 44.13 -27.56
C GLN A 1101 -64.11 44.67 -28.91
N GLU A 1102 -63.90 43.97 -30.03
CA GLU A 1102 -64.55 44.30 -31.30
C GLU A 1102 -66.07 44.12 -31.24
N GLN A 1103 -66.57 43.07 -30.58
CA GLN A 1103 -68.00 42.88 -30.37
C GLN A 1103 -68.61 43.99 -29.51
N VAL A 1104 -67.91 44.43 -28.45
CA VAL A 1104 -68.34 45.56 -27.60
C VAL A 1104 -68.31 46.88 -28.38
N LYS A 1105 -67.25 47.19 -29.14
CA LYS A 1105 -67.26 48.39 -30.02
C LYS A 1105 -68.35 48.31 -31.11
N LYS A 1106 -68.70 47.10 -31.59
CA LYS A 1106 -69.84 46.87 -32.49
C LYS A 1106 -71.19 47.05 -31.79
N SER A 1107 -71.36 46.73 -30.49
CA SER A 1107 -72.59 47.01 -29.76
C SER A 1107 -72.73 48.48 -29.37
N GLU A 1108 -71.66 49.14 -28.90
CA GLU A 1108 -71.64 50.59 -28.64
C GLU A 1108 -71.95 51.42 -29.90
N SER A 1109 -71.36 51.07 -31.04
CA SER A 1109 -71.67 51.74 -32.31
C SER A 1109 -73.10 51.48 -32.80
N ARG A 1110 -73.71 50.34 -32.45
CA ARG A 1110 -75.14 50.07 -32.67
C ARG A 1110 -76.03 50.89 -31.72
N LEU A 1111 -75.66 51.04 -30.45
CA LEU A 1111 -76.36 51.89 -29.48
C LEU A 1111 -76.32 53.37 -29.88
N LYS A 1112 -75.14 53.92 -30.25
CA LYS A 1112 -75.04 55.29 -30.79
C LYS A 1112 -75.86 55.46 -32.06
N LYS A 1113 -75.86 54.49 -32.99
CA LYS A 1113 -76.74 54.51 -34.19
C LYS A 1113 -78.23 54.31 -33.89
N ARG A 1114 -78.63 53.87 -32.69
CA ARG A 1114 -80.04 53.74 -32.29
C ARG A 1114 -80.54 55.04 -31.66
N ASN A 1115 -79.75 55.67 -30.79
CA ASN A 1115 -80.10 56.95 -30.17
C ASN A 1115 -80.02 58.13 -31.14
N GLN A 1116 -79.26 58.02 -32.23
CA GLN A 1116 -79.10 59.06 -33.26
C GLN A 1116 -80.08 58.89 -34.45
N LYS A 1117 -81.19 58.16 -34.25
CA LYS A 1117 -82.26 57.97 -35.25
C LYS A 1117 -83.56 58.74 -34.96
N ASN A 1118 -83.67 59.35 -33.78
CA ASN A 1118 -84.69 60.35 -33.48
C ASN A 1118 -84.04 61.75 -33.51
N ILE A 1119 -84.83 62.78 -33.78
CA ILE A 1119 -84.43 64.20 -33.99
C ILE A 1119 -83.85 64.49 -35.39
N VAL A 1120 -84.61 65.26 -36.17
CA VAL A 1120 -84.35 65.75 -37.55
C VAL A 1120 -85.22 67.01 -37.72
N PRO A 1121 -84.81 68.11 -38.42
CA PRO A 1121 -83.46 68.65 -38.66
C PRO A 1121 -83.37 70.19 -38.39
N ARG A 1122 -82.18 70.82 -38.53
CA ARG A 1122 -82.12 72.23 -39.00
C ARG A 1122 -80.81 72.63 -39.72
N ILE A 1123 -80.92 72.80 -41.05
CA ILE A 1123 -80.46 73.94 -41.86
C ILE A 1123 -78.97 74.38 -41.80
N LYS A 1124 -78.27 74.19 -42.95
CA LYS A 1124 -77.12 74.98 -43.50
C LYS A 1124 -75.79 74.96 -42.68
N THR A 1125 -74.59 75.22 -43.22
CA THR A 1125 -74.16 75.59 -44.60
C THR A 1125 -72.76 75.02 -44.93
N THR A 1126 -72.45 74.95 -46.23
CA THR A 1126 -71.15 74.99 -46.97
C THR A 1126 -69.77 75.07 -46.26
N VAL A 1127 -68.64 74.68 -46.87
CA VAL A 1127 -68.28 73.69 -47.93
C VAL A 1127 -66.74 73.69 -48.14
N LYS A 1128 -66.15 72.58 -48.62
CA LYS A 1128 -64.72 72.45 -49.05
C LYS A 1128 -63.68 72.67 -47.91
N THR A 1129 -62.41 72.27 -48.03
CA THR A 1129 -61.64 71.67 -49.15
C THR A 1129 -60.74 70.54 -48.57
N LYS A 1130 -60.85 69.29 -49.06
CA LYS A 1130 -59.93 68.65 -50.05
C LYS A 1130 -58.54 68.28 -49.48
N ILE A 1131 -58.18 66.98 -49.36
CA ILE A 1131 -57.49 66.10 -50.36
C ILE A 1131 -55.98 66.05 -50.08
N SER A 1132 -55.21 64.95 -50.24
CA SER A 1132 -55.48 63.49 -50.37
C SER A 1132 -54.10 62.75 -50.21
N VAL A 1133 -53.80 61.48 -50.51
CA VAL A 1133 -54.39 60.46 -51.40
C VAL A 1133 -53.96 59.02 -51.00
N ARG A 1134 -54.67 58.01 -51.54
CA ARG A 1134 -54.39 56.55 -51.74
C ARG A 1134 -53.29 55.84 -50.93
N VAL A 1135 -53.47 54.62 -50.40
CA VAL A 1135 -54.29 53.42 -50.77
C VAL A 1135 -53.86 52.64 -52.03
N THR A 1136 -53.11 51.55 -51.80
CA THR A 1136 -53.30 50.19 -52.40
C THR A 1136 -52.52 49.20 -51.52
N ASN A 1137 -53.03 48.08 -50.98
CA ASN A 1137 -54.21 47.21 -51.18
C ASN A 1137 -54.13 46.19 -52.32
N LYS A 1138 -53.66 44.97 -51.99
CA LYS A 1138 -53.94 43.62 -52.57
C LYS A 1138 -52.93 42.61 -51.96
N LYS A 1139 -53.11 41.28 -51.93
CA LYS A 1139 -54.28 40.38 -51.69
C LYS A 1139 -53.75 38.94 -51.87
N LYS A 1140 -54.21 37.98 -51.04
CA LYS A 1140 -54.18 36.51 -51.31
C LYS A 1140 -52.76 35.87 -51.44
N PHE A 1141 -52.59 34.55 -51.45
CA PHE A 1141 -53.55 33.42 -51.42
C PHE A 1141 -53.09 32.29 -50.45
N PHE A 1142 -53.78 31.15 -50.46
CA PHE A 1142 -53.53 29.94 -49.65
C PHE A 1142 -52.50 29.01 -50.32
N SER A 1143 -51.81 28.14 -49.55
CA SER A 1143 -52.12 26.69 -49.47
C SER A 1143 -50.90 25.76 -49.27
N ASN A 1144 -51.17 24.67 -48.53
CA ASN A 1144 -50.53 23.36 -48.47
C ASN A 1144 -49.20 23.12 -47.71
N LYS A 1145 -49.31 22.08 -46.84
CA LYS A 1145 -48.32 21.42 -45.97
C LYS A 1145 -47.76 22.28 -44.83
#